data_AF-A0A8C8JAR7-F1
#
_entry.id   AF-A0A8C8JAR7-F1
#
_cell.length_a   1.000
_cell.length_b   1.000
_cell.length_c   1.000
_cell.angle_alpha   90.00
_cell.angle_beta   90.00
_cell.angle_gamma   90.00
#
_symmetry.space_group_name_H-M   'P 1'
#
loop_
_entity.id
_entity.type
_entity.pdbx_description
1 polymer ?
#
loop_
_entity_poly.entity_id
_entity_poly.type
_entity_poly.pdbx_seq_one_letter_code
_entity_poly.pdbx_strand_id
1 'polypeptide(L)'
;KKRRKTDTRAGSVDWQKRCVALEMQLLRFRLQAGKIRELLAEKMQELELRVTESDQRAERAKKQVQYSNKNSVFRRYQDLTNQVQEKDAVIKRLEVQLEKQILVRAQEAKIIEEKAAKIKDWVTFKLREVSVYPAAGPFTHLIYKNITVPVYTTLKGKATQISSVPLHDDDSGSEDDSGSLASLRTSTLGPERKGSTPGSPRAVKRGVSMSSISSESDYAIPPDAYSLESDYSEPEHKVQRTSSYSCESLREPEMLEKSGYLLKMGSQVKAWKRRWFILRNGEIFYYKSPSDVIRKPQGQMELNSSCRIARGEGAQTFQLITEKKTFFLTADSPNILEEWIRVLQNIFKVQASSPIAMETTTAKPTVRGWLTKVKHGHSKLVWCSLVNKVFYYYRNQDDKLPLGQLRMREAVVEEVDRSCDSDEDYESSGRGFLSSHCTLVVHPREQSPTYLLIGTKQEKDTWLYHLTVAAGSSASFKVGTEYEQLVGNLLDVEGDPDSALWRSESLCFCKDGLRSPLTTLPSEALQTEALKLFKSCQLFINVLVESPSIDYHMSLAQNALQVCLTHPELQNEMYCQLIKQTNRRTPHNSSLTQCWQLLAVCVALFLPQQHFLWYLRQYLQRHADPRSEVGKYAVYCQRSVERTLQNGEREAKPSRMEVLSILLRNPYHHSLPFSIPVHFMNITYQVVGFDGSTTVDEFLSTLTQRVGMRKPHLSGFALFTDDPSGRDLEHCLQPSVKICDVISKWEQALKELHPGKYEGTRIVRLMYKSRLCFRAQAKGETERERLLLTYQVNDEVHQGHFPVNKELALEVAALMAQVEHGDLDRPAPSSASCSSPQPKTQQILLQALGRFYPKHYKQDCSMDQLRDLSERLATKWSVLRGCSASECVRIYLTVARKWPLFGAKLFHAKPLPLSSVEQSQVWLAVNEDGLCVLDYTMVSHLLVTYSYQSVITFGGCRDDLMVVVSQTKEQGGGKKSVEKLVFAFLLYVQTQGIVFSMYSLLYCQTQGIV
;
A
#
# COMPACT_ATOMS: atom_id res chain seq x y z
N LYS A 1 -8.04 -57.22 171.95
CA LYS A 1 -8.19 -56.30 173.10
C LYS A 1 -8.83 -55.01 172.55
N LYS A 2 -9.90 -54.40 173.07
CA LYS A 2 -10.84 -54.71 174.18
C LYS A 2 -12.23 -55.15 173.62
N ARG A 3 -13.12 -55.60 174.54
CA ARG A 3 -14.60 -55.76 174.52
C ARG A 3 -15.39 -55.24 173.27
N ARG A 4 -16.51 -55.85 172.85
CA ARG A 4 -17.54 -56.63 173.59
C ARG A 4 -18.26 -57.67 172.69
N LYS A 5 -19.03 -58.57 173.34
CA LYS A 5 -20.39 -59.08 173.04
C LYS A 5 -21.14 -58.51 171.79
N THR A 6 -22.05 -59.22 171.10
CA THR A 6 -22.71 -60.55 171.34
C THR A 6 -23.35 -61.15 170.06
N ASP A 7 -23.85 -62.38 170.19
CA ASP A 7 -25.04 -62.96 169.52
C ASP A 7 -25.06 -63.37 168.03
N THR A 8 -24.74 -64.66 167.83
CA THR A 8 -25.64 -65.75 167.35
C THR A 8 -26.35 -65.71 165.97
N ARG A 9 -26.15 -66.83 165.22
CA ARG A 9 -27.00 -67.45 164.18
C ARG A 9 -27.18 -66.74 162.82
N ALA A 10 -26.21 -66.95 161.93
CA ALA A 10 -26.39 -67.10 160.47
C ALA A 10 -25.20 -67.94 159.92
N GLY A 11 -25.23 -68.60 158.76
CA GLY A 11 -26.26 -68.72 157.72
C GLY A 11 -25.57 -68.91 156.36
N SER A 12 -25.86 -70.00 155.63
CA SER A 12 -25.05 -70.39 154.45
C SER A 12 -25.17 -69.41 153.26
N VAL A 13 -24.10 -69.32 152.46
CA VAL A 13 -24.04 -68.46 151.25
C VAL A 13 -24.24 -69.31 149.99
N ASP A 14 -25.25 -68.93 149.21
CA ASP A 14 -25.66 -69.60 147.97
C ASP A 14 -24.92 -69.02 146.75
N TRP A 15 -24.15 -69.87 146.07
CA TRP A 15 -23.40 -69.52 144.86
C TRP A 15 -24.26 -69.41 143.59
N GLN A 16 -25.42 -70.06 143.56
CA GLN A 16 -26.23 -70.23 142.35
C GLN A 16 -26.74 -68.88 141.82
N LYS A 17 -27.02 -67.93 142.73
CA LYS A 17 -27.41 -66.55 142.41
C LYS A 17 -26.32 -65.71 141.73
N ARG A 18 -25.03 -66.02 141.93
CA ARG A 18 -23.92 -65.28 141.28
C ARG A 18 -23.75 -65.64 139.81
N CYS A 19 -23.92 -66.91 139.44
CA CYS A 19 -23.87 -67.33 138.04
C CYS A 19 -24.98 -66.68 137.21
N VAL A 20 -26.23 -66.75 137.69
CA VAL A 20 -27.39 -66.12 137.02
C VAL A 20 -27.20 -64.61 136.82
N ALA A 21 -26.61 -63.90 137.80
CA ALA A 21 -26.33 -62.48 137.67
C ALA A 21 -25.29 -62.16 136.57
N LEU A 22 -24.26 -62.99 136.42
CA LEU A 22 -23.25 -62.87 135.36
C LEU A 22 -23.82 -63.24 133.99
N GLU A 23 -24.65 -64.28 133.90
CA GLU A 23 -25.36 -64.65 132.67
C GLU A 23 -26.29 -63.52 132.19
N MET A 24 -27.02 -62.88 133.11
CA MET A 24 -27.85 -61.71 132.81
C MET A 24 -27.02 -60.50 132.31
N GLN A 25 -25.81 -60.27 132.84
CA GLN A 25 -24.92 -59.22 132.31
C GLN A 25 -24.34 -59.59 130.94
N LEU A 26 -23.90 -60.84 130.74
CA LEU A 26 -23.41 -61.32 129.45
C LEU A 26 -24.49 -61.24 128.38
N LEU A 27 -25.75 -61.53 128.72
CA LEU A 27 -26.91 -61.38 127.84
C LEU A 27 -27.15 -59.92 127.45
N ARG A 28 -27.10 -58.98 128.42
CA ARG A 28 -27.20 -57.53 128.13
C ARG A 28 -26.08 -57.04 127.21
N PHE A 29 -24.84 -57.47 127.45
CA PHE A 29 -23.70 -57.08 126.62
C PHE A 29 -23.80 -57.67 125.20
N ARG A 30 -24.26 -58.93 125.07
CA ARG A 30 -24.59 -59.54 123.77
C ARG A 30 -25.70 -58.80 123.03
N LEU A 31 -26.73 -58.32 123.73
CA LEU A 31 -27.81 -57.51 123.15
C LEU A 31 -27.31 -56.14 122.67
N GLN A 32 -26.49 -55.43 123.45
CA GLN A 32 -25.88 -54.16 123.00
C GLN A 32 -24.93 -54.37 121.82
N ALA A 33 -24.09 -55.41 121.86
CA ALA A 33 -23.22 -55.77 120.74
C ALA A 33 -24.01 -56.28 119.51
N GLY A 34 -25.23 -56.76 119.68
CA GLY A 34 -26.19 -56.97 118.59
C GLY A 34 -26.63 -55.64 117.99
N LYS A 35 -27.22 -54.76 118.82
CA LYS A 35 -27.75 -53.44 118.44
C LYS A 35 -26.72 -52.56 117.70
N ILE A 36 -25.45 -52.60 118.11
CA ILE A 36 -24.36 -51.86 117.45
C ILE A 36 -24.05 -52.44 116.07
N ARG A 37 -24.03 -53.77 115.90
CA ARG A 37 -23.81 -54.40 114.59
C ARG A 37 -24.99 -54.20 113.64
N GLU A 38 -26.21 -54.18 114.17
CA GLU A 38 -27.45 -53.87 113.45
C GLU A 38 -27.38 -52.46 112.85
N LEU A 39 -27.11 -51.44 113.67
CA LEU A 39 -26.92 -50.04 113.22
C LEU A 39 -25.73 -49.86 112.25
N LEU A 40 -24.64 -50.62 112.44
CA LEU A 40 -23.49 -50.56 111.54
C LEU A 40 -23.83 -51.16 110.16
N ALA A 41 -24.63 -52.22 110.11
CA ALA A 41 -25.10 -52.84 108.87
C ALA A 41 -26.07 -51.93 108.12
N GLU A 42 -27.03 -51.29 108.81
CA GLU A 42 -27.93 -50.28 108.22
C GLU A 42 -27.12 -49.13 107.58
N LYS A 43 -26.12 -48.59 108.30
CA LYS A 43 -25.27 -47.52 107.76
C LYS A 43 -24.35 -47.97 106.63
N MET A 44 -23.94 -49.23 106.59
CA MET A 44 -23.16 -49.76 105.47
C MET A 44 -24.03 -49.92 104.22
N GLN A 45 -25.26 -50.44 104.35
CA GLN A 45 -26.22 -50.50 103.24
C GLN A 45 -26.59 -49.12 102.70
N GLU A 46 -26.75 -48.10 103.57
CA GLU A 46 -27.01 -46.73 103.12
C GLU A 46 -25.84 -46.16 102.29
N LEU A 47 -24.60 -46.49 102.65
CA LEU A 47 -23.40 -46.09 101.90
C LEU A 47 -23.25 -46.86 100.58
N GLU A 48 -23.49 -48.17 100.58
CA GLU A 48 -23.50 -49.01 99.36
C GLU A 48 -24.55 -48.54 98.35
N LEU A 49 -25.73 -48.11 98.82
CA LEU A 49 -26.78 -47.52 97.98
C LEU A 49 -26.34 -46.18 97.39
N ARG A 50 -25.73 -45.30 98.20
CA ARG A 50 -25.20 -44.00 97.72
C ARG A 50 -24.06 -44.17 96.70
N VAL A 51 -23.20 -45.17 96.87
CA VAL A 51 -22.13 -45.51 95.89
C VAL A 51 -22.74 -46.01 94.59
N THR A 52 -23.66 -46.99 94.65
CA THR A 52 -24.29 -47.53 93.43
C THR A 52 -25.17 -46.51 92.69
N GLU A 53 -25.81 -45.56 93.39
CA GLU A 53 -26.42 -44.39 92.74
C GLU A 53 -25.39 -43.49 92.04
N SER A 54 -24.25 -43.24 92.67
CA SER A 54 -23.18 -42.40 92.11
C SER A 54 -22.61 -43.02 90.83
N ASP A 55 -22.32 -44.32 90.84
CA ASP A 55 -21.80 -45.05 89.68
C ASP A 55 -22.82 -45.09 88.54
N GLN A 56 -24.11 -45.30 88.85
CA GLN A 56 -25.17 -45.19 87.85
C GLN A 56 -25.26 -43.76 87.26
N ARG A 57 -25.08 -42.72 88.07
CA ARG A 57 -25.10 -41.32 87.61
C ARG A 57 -23.91 -41.01 86.70
N ALA A 58 -22.71 -41.52 87.04
CA ALA A 58 -21.51 -41.42 86.22
C ALA A 58 -21.67 -42.16 84.88
N GLU A 59 -22.14 -43.41 84.88
CA GLU A 59 -22.22 -44.22 83.66
C GLU A 59 -23.35 -43.75 82.71
N ARG A 60 -24.40 -43.09 83.24
CA ARG A 60 -25.39 -42.35 82.43
C ARG A 60 -24.73 -41.18 81.69
N ALA A 61 -23.97 -40.34 82.38
CA ALA A 61 -23.26 -39.21 81.77
C ALA A 61 -22.25 -39.66 80.69
N LYS A 62 -21.50 -40.73 80.99
CA LYS A 62 -20.52 -41.35 80.08
C LYS A 62 -21.18 -41.87 78.79
N LYS A 63 -22.32 -42.56 78.90
CA LYS A 63 -23.14 -42.98 77.74
C LYS A 63 -23.65 -41.79 76.94
N GLN A 64 -24.09 -40.71 77.59
CA GLN A 64 -24.61 -39.51 76.94
C GLN A 64 -23.53 -38.80 76.09
N VAL A 65 -22.30 -38.67 76.61
CA VAL A 65 -21.13 -38.16 75.85
C VAL A 65 -20.79 -39.08 74.67
N GLN A 66 -20.76 -40.40 74.89
CA GLN A 66 -20.36 -41.37 73.87
C GLN A 66 -21.36 -41.48 72.71
N TYR A 67 -22.66 -41.30 72.97
CA TYR A 67 -23.72 -41.32 71.95
C TYR A 67 -23.75 -40.05 71.10
N SER A 68 -23.49 -38.89 71.71
CA SER A 68 -23.46 -37.59 71.00
C SER A 68 -22.27 -37.51 70.03
N ASN A 69 -21.07 -37.88 70.47
CA ASN A 69 -19.85 -37.65 69.69
C ASN A 69 -19.70 -38.60 68.49
N LYS A 70 -20.09 -39.89 68.65
CA LYS A 70 -20.01 -40.88 67.54
C LYS A 70 -20.95 -40.55 66.37
N ASN A 71 -22.21 -40.22 66.65
CA ASN A 71 -23.20 -39.98 65.60
C ASN A 71 -22.95 -38.69 64.80
N SER A 72 -22.38 -37.66 65.44
CA SER A 72 -22.00 -36.41 64.77
C SER A 72 -20.89 -36.63 63.73
N VAL A 73 -19.76 -37.22 64.16
CA VAL A 73 -18.59 -37.43 63.30
C VAL A 73 -18.88 -38.46 62.20
N PHE A 74 -19.61 -39.54 62.52
CA PHE A 74 -19.93 -40.57 61.53
C PHE A 74 -20.83 -40.04 60.40
N ARG A 75 -21.89 -39.28 60.73
CA ARG A 75 -22.72 -38.60 59.70
C ARG A 75 -21.87 -37.67 58.85
N ARG A 76 -21.10 -36.76 59.47
CA ARG A 76 -20.33 -35.76 58.74
C ARG A 76 -19.25 -36.38 57.82
N TYR A 77 -18.73 -37.56 58.18
CA TYR A 77 -17.85 -38.35 57.31
C TYR A 77 -18.62 -39.04 56.17
N GLN A 78 -19.79 -39.61 56.45
CA GLN A 78 -20.69 -40.20 55.45
C GLN A 78 -21.12 -39.13 54.42
N ASP A 79 -21.53 -37.96 54.88
CA ASP A 79 -21.98 -36.83 54.05
C ASP A 79 -20.84 -36.31 53.15
N LEU A 80 -19.62 -36.17 53.67
CA LEU A 80 -18.44 -35.83 52.87
C LEU A 80 -18.12 -36.92 51.82
N THR A 81 -18.20 -38.19 52.21
CA THR A 81 -17.94 -39.32 51.29
C THR A 81 -18.95 -39.34 50.15
N ASN A 82 -20.23 -39.10 50.46
CA ASN A 82 -21.29 -39.00 49.47
C ASN A 82 -21.08 -37.79 48.53
N GLN A 83 -20.70 -36.63 49.06
CA GLN A 83 -20.39 -35.44 48.23
C GLN A 83 -19.16 -35.64 47.33
N VAL A 84 -18.14 -36.37 47.79
CA VAL A 84 -16.98 -36.72 46.95
C VAL A 84 -17.41 -37.65 45.82
N GLN A 85 -18.15 -38.72 46.11
CA GLN A 85 -18.67 -39.65 45.08
C GLN A 85 -19.60 -38.96 44.07
N GLU A 86 -20.45 -38.04 44.53
CA GLU A 86 -21.30 -37.23 43.66
C GLU A 86 -20.48 -36.31 42.74
N LYS A 87 -19.44 -35.66 43.28
CA LYS A 87 -18.54 -34.81 42.48
C LYS A 87 -17.68 -35.61 41.51
N ASP A 88 -17.18 -36.78 41.87
CA ASP A 88 -16.49 -37.69 40.95
C ASP A 88 -17.42 -38.14 39.81
N ALA A 89 -18.71 -38.37 40.11
CA ALA A 89 -19.72 -38.67 39.09
C ALA A 89 -20.05 -37.45 38.21
N VAL A 90 -19.99 -36.21 38.74
CA VAL A 90 -20.08 -34.98 37.93
C VAL A 90 -18.85 -34.83 37.04
N ILE A 91 -17.64 -35.01 37.57
CA ILE A 91 -16.37 -34.92 36.82
C ILE A 91 -16.40 -35.91 35.64
N LYS A 92 -16.71 -37.18 35.87
CA LYS A 92 -16.81 -38.19 34.79
C LYS A 92 -17.86 -37.86 33.72
N ARG A 93 -18.96 -37.19 34.10
CA ARG A 93 -19.95 -36.70 33.12
C ARG A 93 -19.41 -35.53 32.31
N LEU A 94 -18.68 -34.61 32.93
CA LEU A 94 -18.03 -33.47 32.27
C LEU A 94 -16.88 -33.91 31.36
N GLU A 95 -16.08 -34.90 31.76
CA GLU A 95 -15.03 -35.51 30.93
C GLU A 95 -15.63 -36.10 29.65
N VAL A 96 -16.68 -36.93 29.76
CA VAL A 96 -17.41 -37.50 28.61
C VAL A 96 -18.11 -36.44 27.75
N GLN A 97 -18.54 -35.31 28.33
CA GLN A 97 -19.05 -34.17 27.55
C GLN A 97 -17.93 -33.43 26.81
N LEU A 98 -16.76 -33.27 27.44
CA LEU A 98 -15.59 -32.61 26.86
C LEU A 98 -15.01 -33.44 25.70
N GLU A 99 -14.87 -34.76 25.85
CA GLU A 99 -14.46 -35.67 24.76
C GLU A 99 -15.40 -35.57 23.55
N LYS A 100 -16.72 -35.56 23.79
CA LYS A 100 -17.72 -35.35 22.74
C LYS A 100 -17.58 -33.98 22.08
N GLN A 101 -17.32 -32.93 22.85
CA GLN A 101 -17.13 -31.58 22.31
C GLN A 101 -15.83 -31.43 21.51
N ILE A 102 -14.75 -32.12 21.91
CA ILE A 102 -13.50 -32.23 21.15
C ILE A 102 -13.76 -32.95 19.82
N LEU A 103 -14.49 -34.07 19.84
CA LEU A 103 -14.83 -34.83 18.63
C LEU A 103 -15.69 -34.00 17.66
N VAL A 104 -16.69 -33.27 18.17
CA VAL A 104 -17.52 -32.34 17.37
C VAL A 104 -16.65 -31.24 16.76
N ARG A 105 -15.77 -30.59 17.54
CA ARG A 105 -14.88 -29.53 17.00
C ARG A 105 -13.86 -30.05 16.00
N ALA A 106 -13.38 -31.29 16.13
CA ALA A 106 -12.55 -31.92 15.11
C ALA A 106 -13.32 -32.15 13.80
N GLN A 107 -14.58 -32.55 13.89
CA GLN A 107 -15.49 -32.70 12.74
C GLN A 107 -15.77 -31.33 12.07
N GLU A 108 -16.04 -30.29 12.87
CA GLU A 108 -16.24 -28.91 12.40
C GLU A 108 -14.98 -28.35 11.72
N ALA A 109 -13.80 -28.54 12.33
CA ALA A 109 -12.52 -28.12 11.78
C ALA A 109 -12.26 -28.76 10.41
N LYS A 110 -12.52 -30.06 10.26
CA LYS A 110 -12.42 -30.75 8.96
C LYS A 110 -13.40 -30.19 7.92
N ILE A 111 -14.64 -29.88 8.31
CA ILE A 111 -15.62 -29.25 7.42
C ILE A 111 -15.18 -27.83 7.01
N ILE A 112 -14.55 -27.08 7.92
CA ILE A 112 -13.97 -25.76 7.63
C ILE A 112 -12.77 -25.91 6.69
N GLU A 113 -11.91 -26.90 6.88
CA GLU A 113 -10.76 -27.17 6.01
C GLU A 113 -11.20 -27.60 4.60
N GLU A 114 -12.19 -28.48 4.47
CA GLU A 114 -12.79 -28.83 3.17
C GLU A 114 -13.46 -27.63 2.49
N LYS A 115 -14.12 -26.75 3.24
CA LYS A 115 -14.68 -25.49 2.71
C LYS A 115 -13.57 -24.53 2.30
N ALA A 116 -12.50 -24.41 3.07
CA ALA A 116 -11.35 -23.57 2.76
C ALA A 116 -10.59 -24.09 1.53
N ALA A 117 -10.48 -25.41 1.35
CA ALA A 117 -9.97 -26.03 0.12
C ALA A 117 -10.86 -25.70 -1.08
N LYS A 118 -12.19 -25.89 -0.97
CA LYS A 118 -13.14 -25.55 -2.06
C LYS A 118 -13.15 -24.04 -2.38
N ILE A 119 -13.00 -23.17 -1.38
CA ILE A 119 -12.84 -21.72 -1.57
C ILE A 119 -11.49 -21.40 -2.22
N LYS A 120 -10.39 -22.04 -1.79
CA LYS A 120 -9.07 -21.88 -2.41
C LYS A 120 -9.07 -22.33 -3.86
N ASP A 121 -9.70 -23.45 -4.18
CA ASP A 121 -9.80 -23.96 -5.55
C ASP A 121 -10.71 -23.07 -6.41
N TRP A 122 -11.84 -22.60 -5.87
CA TRP A 122 -12.71 -21.61 -6.53
C TRP A 122 -12.02 -20.27 -6.73
N VAL A 123 -11.24 -19.77 -5.76
CA VAL A 123 -10.42 -18.56 -5.88
C VAL A 123 -9.28 -18.79 -6.88
N THR A 124 -8.65 -19.97 -6.92
CA THR A 124 -7.60 -20.28 -7.90
C THR A 124 -8.18 -20.42 -9.31
N PHE A 125 -9.40 -20.95 -9.45
CA PHE A 125 -10.16 -21.01 -10.69
C PHE A 125 -10.61 -19.61 -11.14
N LYS A 126 -11.20 -18.80 -10.26
CA LYS A 126 -11.58 -17.41 -10.53
C LYS A 126 -10.38 -16.52 -10.80
N LEU A 127 -9.24 -16.74 -10.14
CA LEU A 127 -7.98 -16.09 -10.49
C LEU A 127 -7.48 -16.53 -11.86
N ARG A 128 -7.73 -17.77 -12.31
CA ARG A 128 -7.45 -18.21 -13.69
C ARG A 128 -8.42 -17.62 -14.71
N GLU A 129 -9.70 -17.44 -14.39
CA GLU A 129 -10.66 -16.74 -15.25
C GLU A 129 -10.40 -15.22 -15.33
N VAL A 130 -9.97 -14.60 -14.22
CA VAL A 130 -9.48 -13.20 -14.18
C VAL A 130 -8.08 -13.09 -14.81
N SER A 131 -7.33 -14.19 -14.88
CA SER A 131 -6.09 -14.33 -15.64
C SER A 131 -6.32 -14.95 -17.03
N VAL A 132 -7.45 -14.63 -17.67
CA VAL A 132 -7.39 -14.41 -19.14
C VAL A 132 -6.33 -13.34 -19.34
N TYR A 133 -5.17 -13.75 -19.86
CA TYR A 133 -3.95 -12.96 -19.85
C TYR A 133 -4.20 -11.51 -20.30
N PRO A 134 -3.79 -10.48 -19.53
CA PRO A 134 -3.66 -9.16 -20.12
C PRO A 134 -2.70 -9.26 -21.32
N ALA A 135 -2.97 -8.57 -22.42
CA ALA A 135 -2.10 -8.61 -23.60
C ALA A 135 -0.68 -8.11 -23.29
N ALA A 136 -0.55 -7.26 -22.26
CA ALA A 136 0.70 -6.92 -21.58
C ALA A 136 1.34 -8.15 -20.89
N GLY A 137 2.56 -8.51 -21.30
CA GLY A 137 3.36 -9.53 -20.58
C GLY A 137 3.77 -9.08 -19.17
N PRO A 138 4.20 -9.99 -18.28
CA PRO A 138 4.49 -9.66 -16.88
C PRO A 138 5.53 -8.53 -16.73
N PHE A 139 6.55 -8.48 -17.58
CA PHE A 139 7.53 -7.39 -17.60
C PHE A 139 6.93 -6.04 -18.00
N THR A 140 6.02 -6.05 -18.98
CA THR A 140 5.27 -4.85 -19.38
C THR A 140 4.48 -4.31 -18.18
N HIS A 141 3.79 -5.20 -17.45
CA HIS A 141 3.07 -4.82 -16.24
C HIS A 141 4.00 -4.34 -15.10
N LEU A 142 5.22 -4.87 -14.94
CA LEU A 142 6.16 -4.42 -13.90
C LEU A 142 6.83 -3.07 -14.22
N ILE A 143 7.17 -2.80 -15.48
CA ILE A 143 7.79 -1.54 -15.92
C ILE A 143 6.78 -0.40 -15.95
N TYR A 144 5.55 -0.65 -16.44
CA TYR A 144 4.50 0.36 -16.54
C TYR A 144 3.44 0.27 -15.42
N LYS A 145 3.73 -0.42 -14.30
CA LYS A 145 2.77 -0.75 -13.22
C LYS A 145 2.00 0.44 -12.66
N ASN A 146 2.73 1.53 -12.44
CA ASN A 146 2.21 2.79 -11.90
C ASN A 146 1.95 3.83 -13.02
N ILE A 147 2.09 3.42 -14.29
CA ILE A 147 1.88 4.24 -15.48
C ILE A 147 0.62 3.73 -16.19
N THR A 148 -0.53 4.06 -15.60
CA THR A 148 -1.77 4.14 -16.37
C THR A 148 -1.54 5.16 -17.49
N VAL A 149 -1.91 4.85 -18.75
CA VAL A 149 -1.49 5.64 -19.91
C VAL A 149 -2.01 7.09 -19.76
N PRO A 150 -1.14 8.09 -19.55
CA PRO A 150 -1.60 9.42 -19.19
C PRO A 150 -2.30 10.11 -20.36
N VAL A 151 -3.34 10.90 -20.05
CA VAL A 151 -4.12 11.64 -21.04
C VAL A 151 -3.60 13.08 -21.10
N TYR A 152 -3.25 13.54 -22.30
CA TYR A 152 -2.68 14.86 -22.57
C TYR A 152 -3.59 15.66 -23.51
N THR A 153 -3.96 16.89 -23.13
CA THR A 153 -4.56 17.86 -24.05
C THR A 153 -3.50 18.77 -24.66
N THR A 154 -3.73 19.33 -25.84
CA THR A 154 -2.94 20.47 -26.33
C THR A 154 -3.66 21.79 -25.99
N LEU A 155 -2.97 22.65 -25.25
CA LEU A 155 -3.43 24.00 -24.91
C LEU A 155 -2.51 25.00 -25.60
N LYS A 156 -3.02 25.63 -26.67
CA LYS A 156 -2.24 26.53 -27.56
C LYS A 156 -0.94 25.88 -28.07
N GLY A 157 -1.01 24.63 -28.51
CA GLY A 157 0.14 23.84 -28.96
C GLY A 157 1.01 23.26 -27.84
N LYS A 158 0.68 23.46 -26.55
CA LYS A 158 1.40 22.83 -25.43
C LYS A 158 0.71 21.57 -24.93
N ALA A 159 1.39 20.42 -25.01
CA ALA A 159 0.93 19.21 -24.33
C ALA A 159 0.87 19.45 -22.81
N THR A 160 -0.31 19.24 -22.23
CA THR A 160 -0.61 19.40 -20.82
C THR A 160 -1.30 18.14 -20.35
N GLN A 161 -0.74 17.46 -19.35
CA GLN A 161 -1.38 16.27 -18.77
C GLN A 161 -2.67 16.68 -18.06
N ILE A 162 -3.79 16.08 -18.45
CA ILE A 162 -5.12 16.33 -17.83
C ILE A 162 -5.53 15.21 -16.89
N SER A 163 -4.95 14.02 -17.02
CA SER A 163 -5.16 12.90 -16.10
C SER A 163 -3.94 11.97 -16.07
N SER A 164 -3.69 11.37 -14.91
CA SER A 164 -2.81 10.21 -14.75
C SER A 164 -3.55 8.87 -14.97
N VAL A 165 -4.88 8.89 -14.98
CA VAL A 165 -5.76 7.70 -15.07
C VAL A 165 -6.58 7.74 -16.38
N PRO A 166 -6.91 6.61 -17.02
CA PRO A 166 -7.67 6.60 -18.27
C PRO A 166 -9.10 7.14 -18.10
N LEU A 167 -9.75 7.38 -19.25
CA LEU A 167 -11.18 7.66 -19.30
C LEU A 167 -11.97 6.36 -19.08
N HIS A 168 -13.02 6.41 -18.26
CA HIS A 168 -13.97 5.30 -18.08
C HIS A 168 -15.04 5.33 -19.18
N ASP A 169 -15.57 4.16 -19.56
CA ASP A 169 -16.40 3.99 -20.76
C ASP A 169 -17.87 4.48 -20.63
N ASP A 170 -18.36 4.74 -19.40
CA ASP A 170 -19.76 5.10 -19.10
C ASP A 170 -20.16 6.56 -19.44
N ASP A 171 -19.70 7.11 -20.57
CA ASP A 171 -20.20 8.39 -21.09
C ASP A 171 -20.34 8.37 -22.63
N SER A 172 -21.23 7.48 -23.11
CA SER A 172 -21.66 7.37 -24.51
C SER A 172 -23.15 7.72 -24.69
N GLY A 173 -23.63 8.74 -23.98
CA GLY A 173 -24.98 9.29 -24.11
C GLY A 173 -25.15 10.16 -25.35
N SER A 174 -25.40 9.55 -26.51
CA SER A 174 -25.62 10.24 -27.78
C SER A 174 -27.04 10.84 -27.88
N GLU A 175 -27.18 12.15 -27.65
CA GLU A 175 -28.24 12.96 -28.26
C GLU A 175 -27.70 14.36 -28.62
N ASP A 176 -27.36 14.54 -29.90
CA ASP A 176 -27.09 15.85 -30.49
C ASP A 176 -28.19 16.12 -31.53
N ASP A 177 -29.31 16.68 -31.10
CA ASP A 177 -30.15 17.47 -32.01
C ASP A 177 -30.90 18.60 -31.26
N SER A 178 -30.90 19.79 -31.85
CA SER A 178 -31.36 21.03 -31.19
C SER A 178 -32.39 21.81 -32.02
N GLY A 179 -33.54 21.16 -32.20
CA GLY A 179 -34.85 21.79 -32.16
C GLY A 179 -35.34 22.58 -33.38
N SER A 180 -36.66 22.70 -33.49
CA SER A 180 -37.40 23.95 -33.78
C SER A 180 -38.90 23.67 -34.01
N LEU A 181 -39.73 23.88 -32.98
CA LEU A 181 -41.18 24.05 -33.17
C LEU A 181 -41.59 25.50 -32.86
N ALA A 182 -41.21 26.40 -33.76
CA ALA A 182 -41.77 27.74 -33.82
C ALA A 182 -43.09 27.68 -34.59
N SER A 183 -44.22 27.88 -33.90
CA SER A 183 -45.51 28.03 -34.56
C SER A 183 -45.66 29.44 -35.14
N LEU A 184 -46.02 29.55 -36.42
CA LEU A 184 -46.92 30.60 -36.90
C LEU A 184 -47.66 30.14 -38.16
N ARG A 185 -48.79 30.77 -38.45
CA ARG A 185 -49.76 30.35 -39.47
C ARG A 185 -49.69 31.24 -40.72
N THR A 186 -49.89 30.65 -41.89
CA THR A 186 -50.69 31.24 -42.96
C THR A 186 -51.68 30.22 -43.49
N SER A 187 -52.86 30.69 -43.90
CA SER A 187 -54.05 29.90 -44.20
C SER A 187 -54.15 29.44 -45.65
N THR A 188 -54.82 28.31 -45.89
CA THR A 188 -55.99 28.29 -46.79
C THR A 188 -56.91 27.09 -46.52
N LEU A 189 -58.23 27.35 -46.56
CA LEU A 189 -59.37 26.44 -46.84
C LEU A 189 -59.64 25.21 -45.94
N GLY A 190 -60.88 25.14 -45.42
CA GLY A 190 -61.56 23.91 -44.96
C GLY A 190 -62.57 23.43 -46.03
N PRO A 191 -63.75 22.84 -45.71
CA PRO A 191 -64.40 22.56 -44.41
C PRO A 191 -64.48 21.03 -44.11
N GLU A 192 -65.17 20.40 -43.14
CA GLU A 192 -66.44 20.63 -42.38
C GLU A 192 -66.39 20.02 -40.94
N ARG A 193 -67.32 20.46 -40.07
CA ARG A 193 -68.08 19.72 -38.99
C ARG A 193 -67.56 18.33 -38.52
N LYS A 194 -67.45 17.92 -37.25
CA LYS A 194 -67.94 18.27 -35.86
C LYS A 194 -67.00 17.53 -34.84
N GLY A 195 -67.07 17.59 -33.50
CA GLY A 195 -67.88 18.34 -32.52
C GLY A 195 -67.93 17.65 -31.12
N SER A 196 -68.14 18.42 -30.04
CA SER A 196 -68.48 18.02 -28.63
C SER A 196 -67.65 16.97 -27.84
N THR A 197 -67.15 17.40 -26.68
CA THR A 197 -66.87 16.63 -25.44
C THR A 197 -68.16 16.15 -24.73
N PRO A 198 -68.12 15.37 -23.61
CA PRO A 198 -67.07 14.51 -23.03
C PRO A 198 -67.54 13.05 -22.76
N GLY A 199 -66.66 12.17 -22.25
CA GLY A 199 -67.10 10.85 -21.77
C GLY A 199 -66.07 10.00 -21.00
N SER A 200 -66.40 9.66 -19.76
CA SER A 200 -65.92 8.51 -18.96
C SER A 200 -67.20 7.70 -18.62
N PRO A 201 -67.23 6.35 -18.48
CA PRO A 201 -66.52 5.68 -17.36
C PRO A 201 -66.17 4.17 -17.53
N ARG A 202 -65.56 3.59 -16.48
CA ARG A 202 -65.52 2.12 -16.15
C ARG A 202 -64.74 1.21 -17.12
N ALA A 203 -64.31 -0.01 -16.77
CA ALA A 203 -63.91 -0.66 -15.50
C ALA A 203 -63.32 -2.06 -15.84
N VAL A 204 -63.13 -2.94 -14.83
CA VAL A 204 -62.92 -4.41 -14.93
C VAL A 204 -61.50 -4.85 -15.36
N LYS A 205 -60.93 -5.98 -14.90
CA LYS A 205 -60.87 -6.63 -13.55
C LYS A 205 -59.94 -7.85 -13.65
N ARG A 206 -59.19 -8.14 -12.57
CA ARG A 206 -58.47 -9.41 -12.26
C ARG A 206 -57.28 -9.77 -13.19
N GLY A 207 -56.22 -10.41 -12.68
CA GLY A 207 -55.90 -10.70 -11.26
C GLY A 207 -55.07 -11.97 -11.06
N VAL A 208 -54.87 -12.32 -9.78
CA VAL A 208 -54.17 -13.54 -9.26
C VAL A 208 -52.65 -13.47 -9.54
N SER A 209 -51.74 -13.27 -8.56
CA SER A 209 -51.48 -14.01 -7.30
C SER A 209 -50.92 -15.42 -7.57
N MET A 210 -50.11 -16.07 -6.72
CA MET A 210 -49.98 -16.07 -5.26
C MET A 210 -48.53 -16.37 -4.78
N SER A 211 -48.23 -15.97 -3.53
CA SER A 211 -47.35 -16.63 -2.50
C SER A 211 -45.93 -17.11 -2.86
N SER A 212 -44.85 -16.84 -2.11
CA SER A 212 -44.67 -16.23 -0.77
C SER A 212 -45.28 -16.99 0.43
N ILE A 213 -44.46 -17.77 1.16
CA ILE A 213 -44.70 -18.38 2.49
C ILE A 213 -43.33 -18.91 3.02
N SER A 214 -42.90 -18.93 4.28
CA SER A 214 -43.16 -18.18 5.54
C SER A 214 -41.90 -18.44 6.47
N SER A 215 -41.61 -17.82 7.63
CA SER A 215 -42.41 -17.54 8.86
C SER A 215 -43.07 -18.80 9.45
N GLU A 216 -43.34 -19.01 10.74
CA GLU A 216 -43.14 -18.30 12.04
C GLU A 216 -42.99 -19.43 13.13
N SER A 217 -42.82 -19.28 14.45
CA SER A 217 -42.69 -18.13 15.38
C SER A 217 -41.60 -18.44 16.46
N ASP A 218 -41.73 -18.49 17.80
CA ASP A 218 -42.84 -18.36 18.77
C ASP A 218 -42.41 -17.79 20.16
N TYR A 219 -43.33 -17.74 21.13
CA TYR A 219 -43.37 -16.86 22.31
C TYR A 219 -43.26 -17.55 23.67
N ALA A 220 -43.00 -16.74 24.72
CA ALA A 220 -43.81 -16.76 25.94
C ALA A 220 -43.75 -15.42 26.72
N ILE A 221 -44.90 -14.74 26.90
CA ILE A 221 -45.13 -13.71 27.94
C ILE A 221 -46.54 -13.92 28.50
N PRO A 222 -46.68 -14.12 29.83
CA PRO A 222 -47.92 -13.79 30.54
C PRO A 222 -47.68 -13.21 31.95
N PRO A 223 -48.71 -12.71 32.66
CA PRO A 223 -50.01 -12.19 32.21
C PRO A 223 -50.02 -10.63 32.35
N ASP A 224 -51.08 -9.84 32.10
CA ASP A 224 -52.31 -9.68 32.89
C ASP A 224 -53.34 -8.79 32.14
N ALA A 225 -54.59 -8.78 32.62
CA ALA A 225 -55.59 -7.70 32.48
C ALA A 225 -56.08 -7.26 31.06
N TYR A 226 -56.91 -8.13 30.45
CA TYR A 226 -58.25 -7.85 29.90
C TYR A 226 -58.56 -6.61 29.01
N SER A 227 -59.24 -6.89 27.89
CA SER A 227 -59.96 -5.94 27.04
C SER A 227 -61.21 -5.32 27.69
N LEU A 228 -61.67 -4.18 27.13
CA LEU A 228 -63.07 -4.05 26.70
C LEU A 228 -63.21 -3.06 25.53
N GLU A 229 -64.35 -3.11 24.86
CA GLU A 229 -64.65 -2.42 23.59
C GLU A 229 -65.30 -1.04 23.80
N SER A 230 -65.18 -0.13 22.82
CA SER A 230 -66.33 0.39 22.03
C SER A 230 -65.97 1.65 21.22
N ASP A 231 -66.81 1.95 20.21
CA ASP A 231 -66.56 2.95 19.17
C ASP A 231 -66.99 4.39 19.53
N TYR A 232 -66.73 5.29 18.56
CA TYR A 232 -67.22 6.65 18.34
C TYR A 232 -66.36 7.85 18.75
N SER A 233 -66.28 8.75 17.76
CA SER A 233 -65.77 10.12 17.76
C SER A 233 -66.49 11.00 18.81
N GLU A 234 -65.99 12.16 19.23
CA GLU A 234 -65.05 13.13 18.62
C GLU A 234 -64.16 13.82 19.69
N PRO A 235 -63.11 14.56 19.29
CA PRO A 235 -62.44 15.53 20.17
C PRO A 235 -62.59 16.99 19.69
N GLU A 236 -63.44 17.78 20.35
CA GLU A 236 -63.39 19.25 20.25
C GLU A 236 -62.31 19.87 21.16
N HIS A 237 -61.81 21.04 20.75
CA HIS A 237 -61.05 22.00 21.57
C HIS A 237 -59.70 21.56 22.20
N LYS A 238 -58.60 21.78 21.46
CA LYS A 238 -57.53 22.75 21.86
C LYS A 238 -56.50 23.08 20.76
N VAL A 239 -56.95 23.90 19.81
CA VAL A 239 -56.28 25.00 19.09
C VAL A 239 -54.73 25.03 18.94
N GLN A 240 -54.27 25.15 17.67
CA GLN A 240 -52.98 25.78 17.23
C GLN A 240 -51.64 25.03 17.50
N ARG A 241 -50.58 25.13 16.67
CA ARG A 241 -50.37 25.71 15.31
C ARG A 241 -49.09 25.09 14.69
N THR A 242 -49.06 24.79 13.38
CA THR A 242 -47.93 24.08 12.75
C THR A 242 -46.93 25.02 12.04
N SER A 243 -45.98 25.63 12.77
CA SER A 243 -44.88 26.40 12.14
C SER A 243 -43.68 26.76 13.07
N SER A 244 -42.50 26.20 12.74
CA SER A 244 -41.14 26.82 12.77
C SER A 244 -40.52 27.52 14.01
N TYR A 245 -39.20 27.30 14.16
CA TYR A 245 -38.16 28.05 14.92
C TYR A 245 -37.97 27.80 16.44
N SER A 246 -36.71 27.45 16.79
CA SER A 246 -35.84 27.81 17.96
C SER A 246 -36.41 27.82 19.41
N CYS A 247 -35.62 27.64 20.48
CA CYS A 247 -34.17 27.80 20.75
C CYS A 247 -33.75 26.87 21.95
N GLU A 248 -32.54 26.82 22.54
CA GLU A 248 -31.31 27.64 22.44
C GLU A 248 -30.00 26.87 22.80
N SER A 249 -28.90 27.23 22.12
CA SER A 249 -27.48 27.13 22.52
C SER A 249 -26.94 25.99 23.42
N LEU A 250 -26.08 25.13 22.84
CA LEU A 250 -24.67 25.00 23.29
C LEU A 250 -23.70 24.54 22.18
N ARG A 251 -23.33 25.49 21.29
CA ARG A 251 -22.16 25.54 20.38
C ARG A 251 -21.49 24.22 19.91
N GLU A 252 -21.76 23.82 18.66
CA GLU A 252 -20.82 23.01 17.87
C GLU A 252 -19.93 23.87 16.94
N PRO A 253 -18.66 23.50 16.71
CA PRO A 253 -17.78 24.21 15.76
C PRO A 253 -17.84 23.60 14.34
N GLU A 254 -18.96 23.75 13.64
CA GLU A 254 -18.98 23.56 12.18
C GLU A 254 -18.19 24.70 11.49
N MET A 255 -17.02 24.34 10.95
CA MET A 255 -16.18 25.23 10.13
C MET A 255 -15.56 24.46 8.96
N LEU A 256 -15.28 25.21 7.89
CA LEU A 256 -14.63 24.81 6.62
C LEU A 256 -15.52 24.20 5.52
N GLU A 257 -16.79 23.87 5.81
CA GLU A 257 -17.80 23.59 4.78
C GLU A 257 -19.01 24.51 4.94
N LYS A 258 -19.61 24.92 3.83
CA LYS A 258 -20.87 25.70 3.81
C LYS A 258 -21.61 25.46 2.50
N SER A 259 -22.93 25.35 2.56
CA SER A 259 -23.78 25.41 1.37
C SER A 259 -24.90 26.42 1.54
N GLY A 260 -25.51 26.85 0.44
CA GLY A 260 -26.57 27.86 0.45
C GLY A 260 -26.80 28.49 -0.92
N TYR A 261 -27.91 29.21 -1.07
CA TYR A 261 -28.13 30.05 -2.26
C TYR A 261 -27.35 31.36 -2.16
N LEU A 262 -26.79 31.80 -3.28
CA LEU A 262 -26.33 33.18 -3.49
C LEU A 262 -26.73 33.64 -4.90
N LEU A 263 -26.87 34.94 -5.08
CA LEU A 263 -27.05 35.60 -6.37
C LEU A 263 -25.70 35.92 -6.97
N LYS A 264 -25.39 35.36 -8.14
CA LYS A 264 -24.10 35.51 -8.83
C LYS A 264 -24.23 36.40 -10.07
N MET A 265 -23.37 37.39 -10.22
CA MET A 265 -23.33 38.19 -11.46
C MET A 265 -22.72 37.39 -12.63
N GLY A 266 -23.32 37.55 -13.81
CA GLY A 266 -22.82 37.00 -15.08
C GLY A 266 -21.59 37.73 -15.62
N SER A 267 -20.82 37.05 -16.48
CA SER A 267 -19.50 37.54 -16.94
C SER A 267 -19.50 38.30 -18.27
N GLN A 268 -20.54 38.13 -19.09
CA GLN A 268 -20.71 38.82 -20.38
C GLN A 268 -22.04 39.57 -20.44
N VAL A 269 -23.07 39.06 -19.76
CA VAL A 269 -24.28 39.80 -19.41
C VAL A 269 -24.25 40.07 -17.92
N LYS A 270 -24.33 41.34 -17.50
CA LYS A 270 -24.36 41.78 -16.08
C LYS A 270 -25.70 41.50 -15.38
N ALA A 271 -26.26 40.32 -15.62
CA ALA A 271 -27.47 39.84 -14.95
C ALA A 271 -27.10 39.01 -13.71
N TRP A 272 -27.83 39.21 -12.62
CA TRP A 272 -27.75 38.37 -11.43
C TRP A 272 -28.52 37.06 -11.65
N LYS A 273 -27.90 35.93 -11.29
CA LYS A 273 -28.53 34.61 -11.38
C LYS A 273 -28.39 33.87 -10.04
N ARG A 274 -29.52 33.44 -9.48
CA ARG A 274 -29.54 32.58 -8.29
C ARG A 274 -28.85 31.25 -8.61
N ARG A 275 -27.98 30.81 -7.72
CA ARG A 275 -27.22 29.56 -7.82
C ARG A 275 -27.10 28.94 -6.43
N TRP A 276 -27.11 27.61 -6.37
CA TRP A 276 -26.76 26.88 -5.16
C TRP A 276 -25.24 26.75 -5.09
N PHE A 277 -24.63 27.23 -4.02
CA PHE A 277 -23.19 27.20 -3.79
C PHE A 277 -22.86 26.12 -2.75
N ILE A 278 -21.75 25.43 -2.95
CA ILE A 278 -21.16 24.48 -2.00
C ILE A 278 -19.66 24.78 -1.91
N LEU A 279 -19.21 25.08 -0.70
CA LEU A 279 -17.82 25.19 -0.32
C LEU A 279 -17.38 23.88 0.35
N ARG A 280 -16.43 23.18 -0.27
CA ARG A 280 -15.88 21.90 0.21
C ARG A 280 -14.44 21.74 -0.28
N ASN A 281 -13.57 21.10 0.52
CA ASN A 281 -12.17 20.82 0.18
C ASN A 281 -11.32 22.04 -0.25
N GLY A 282 -11.69 23.26 0.18
CA GLY A 282 -11.02 24.50 -0.24
C GLY A 282 -11.50 25.04 -1.61
N GLU A 283 -12.57 24.50 -2.17
CA GLU A 283 -13.12 24.92 -3.46
C GLU A 283 -14.60 25.28 -3.34
N ILE A 284 -15.03 26.31 -4.08
CA ILE A 284 -16.44 26.67 -4.19
C ILE A 284 -16.99 26.17 -5.53
N PHE A 285 -17.90 25.22 -5.46
CA PHE A 285 -18.71 24.74 -6.58
C PHE A 285 -20.04 25.50 -6.60
N TYR A 286 -20.61 25.73 -7.78
CA TYR A 286 -21.97 26.25 -7.88
C TYR A 286 -22.83 25.55 -8.95
N TYR A 287 -24.13 25.46 -8.67
CA TYR A 287 -25.11 24.62 -9.35
C TYR A 287 -26.40 25.41 -9.65
N LYS A 288 -27.26 24.93 -10.56
CA LYS A 288 -28.57 25.58 -10.80
C LYS A 288 -29.45 25.45 -9.55
N SER A 289 -29.54 24.24 -8.98
CA SER A 289 -30.30 23.88 -7.78
C SER A 289 -29.49 22.91 -6.88
N PRO A 290 -29.94 22.65 -5.63
CA PRO A 290 -29.39 21.58 -4.79
C PRO A 290 -29.50 20.18 -5.40
N SER A 291 -30.52 19.93 -6.24
CA SER A 291 -30.72 18.64 -6.90
C SER A 291 -29.69 18.35 -8.00
N ASP A 292 -29.02 19.38 -8.52
CA ASP A 292 -27.96 19.23 -9.53
C ASP A 292 -26.59 18.84 -8.92
N VAL A 293 -26.47 18.71 -7.60
CA VAL A 293 -25.17 18.48 -6.92
C VAL A 293 -24.52 17.13 -7.29
N ILE A 294 -25.33 16.16 -7.70
CA ILE A 294 -24.90 14.85 -8.22
C ILE A 294 -24.41 14.95 -9.69
N ARG A 295 -24.58 16.10 -10.35
CA ARG A 295 -24.20 16.37 -11.74
C ARG A 295 -22.98 17.31 -11.80
N LYS A 296 -22.43 17.51 -13.01
CA LYS A 296 -21.32 18.44 -13.24
C LYS A 296 -21.69 19.89 -12.84
N PRO A 297 -20.86 20.60 -12.04
CA PRO A 297 -21.16 21.95 -11.58
C PRO A 297 -21.25 22.96 -12.73
N GLN A 298 -22.02 24.04 -12.52
CA GLN A 298 -22.12 25.20 -13.41
C GLN A 298 -20.87 26.10 -13.35
N GLY A 299 -19.97 25.82 -12.42
CA GLY A 299 -18.63 26.38 -12.31
C GLY A 299 -17.98 26.04 -10.97
N GLN A 300 -16.67 26.22 -10.93
CA GLN A 300 -15.78 25.88 -9.82
C GLN A 300 -14.84 27.07 -9.59
N MET A 301 -14.53 27.34 -8.33
CA MET A 301 -13.71 28.46 -7.89
C MET A 301 -12.76 27.94 -6.80
N GLU A 302 -11.56 27.59 -7.23
CA GLU A 302 -10.42 27.23 -6.38
C GLU A 302 -10.09 28.41 -5.44
N LEU A 303 -9.94 28.14 -4.12
CA LEU A 303 -9.49 29.13 -3.15
C LEU A 303 -8.01 28.89 -2.85
N ASN A 304 -7.17 29.86 -3.20
CA ASN A 304 -5.73 29.84 -2.95
C ASN A 304 -5.30 31.09 -2.14
N SER A 305 -4.03 31.12 -1.72
CA SER A 305 -3.48 32.18 -0.85
C SER A 305 -3.48 33.59 -1.46
N SER A 306 -3.67 33.72 -2.77
CA SER A 306 -3.83 34.99 -3.49
C SER A 306 -5.28 35.47 -3.60
N CYS A 307 -6.26 34.65 -3.22
CA CYS A 307 -7.67 35.05 -3.16
C CYS A 307 -7.93 36.09 -2.08
N ARG A 308 -8.82 37.06 -2.36
CA ARG A 308 -9.19 38.13 -1.42
C ARG A 308 -10.70 38.38 -1.44
N ILE A 309 -11.24 38.82 -0.31
CA ILE A 309 -12.63 39.28 -0.19
C ILE A 309 -12.64 40.79 0.03
N ALA A 310 -13.42 41.49 -0.79
CA ALA A 310 -13.83 42.88 -0.55
C ALA A 310 -15.36 42.95 -0.41
N ARG A 311 -15.88 43.91 0.35
CA ARG A 311 -17.32 44.20 0.34
C ARG A 311 -17.68 44.95 -0.94
N GLY A 312 -18.87 44.70 -1.48
CA GLY A 312 -19.41 45.45 -2.63
C GLY A 312 -20.13 46.72 -2.18
N GLU A 313 -20.45 47.59 -3.14
CA GLU A 313 -21.14 48.86 -2.89
C GLU A 313 -22.60 48.68 -2.42
N GLY A 314 -23.20 47.51 -2.65
CA GLY A 314 -24.51 47.14 -2.12
C GLY A 314 -24.40 46.46 -0.75
N ALA A 315 -25.31 46.80 0.17
CA ALA A 315 -25.31 46.36 1.58
C ALA A 315 -25.33 44.82 1.82
N GLN A 316 -25.56 44.00 0.79
CA GLN A 316 -25.56 42.54 0.87
C GLN A 316 -24.61 41.87 -0.14
N THR A 317 -23.70 42.64 -0.77
CA THR A 317 -22.72 42.14 -1.76
C THR A 317 -21.31 41.95 -1.21
N PHE A 318 -20.65 40.90 -1.67
CA PHE A 318 -19.20 40.75 -1.59
C PHE A 318 -18.57 40.42 -2.96
N GLN A 319 -17.30 40.75 -3.08
CA GLN A 319 -16.44 40.42 -4.20
C GLN A 319 -15.44 39.38 -3.73
N LEU A 320 -15.46 38.18 -4.32
CA LEU A 320 -14.41 37.19 -4.17
C LEU A 320 -13.45 37.32 -5.36
N ILE A 321 -12.30 37.92 -5.11
CA ILE A 321 -11.25 38.22 -6.08
C ILE A 321 -10.30 37.02 -6.12
N THR A 322 -10.18 36.37 -7.29
CA THR A 322 -9.15 35.36 -7.57
C THR A 322 -8.23 35.89 -8.67
N GLU A 323 -7.01 35.35 -8.80
CA GLU A 323 -6.03 35.74 -9.84
C GLU A 323 -6.62 35.81 -11.25
N LYS A 324 -7.53 34.87 -11.56
CA LYS A 324 -8.12 34.68 -12.88
C LYS A 324 -9.38 35.51 -13.06
N LYS A 325 -10.07 35.92 -11.99
CA LYS A 325 -11.40 36.54 -12.04
C LYS A 325 -11.89 37.12 -10.70
N THR A 326 -12.56 38.27 -10.75
CA THR A 326 -13.42 38.74 -9.64
C THR A 326 -14.85 38.23 -9.78
N PHE A 327 -15.40 37.67 -8.70
CA PHE A 327 -16.74 37.13 -8.62
C PHE A 327 -17.60 37.98 -7.67
N PHE A 328 -18.61 38.65 -8.22
CA PHE A 328 -19.58 39.42 -7.45
C PHE A 328 -20.74 38.50 -7.01
N LEU A 329 -20.99 38.46 -5.71
CA LEU A 329 -21.95 37.59 -5.04
C LEU A 329 -22.82 38.42 -4.09
N THR A 330 -24.14 38.25 -4.16
CA THR A 330 -25.10 38.84 -3.20
C THR A 330 -25.73 37.73 -2.37
N ALA A 331 -25.84 37.95 -1.06
CA ALA A 331 -26.60 37.07 -0.17
C ALA A 331 -28.09 37.48 -0.11
N ASP A 332 -28.96 36.55 0.33
CA ASP A 332 -30.38 36.84 0.58
C ASP A 332 -30.61 37.58 1.92
N SER A 333 -29.61 37.60 2.82
CA SER A 333 -29.63 38.36 4.07
C SER A 333 -28.21 38.80 4.49
N PRO A 334 -28.07 39.86 5.32
CA PRO A 334 -26.78 40.25 5.90
C PRO A 334 -26.16 39.13 6.75
N ASN A 335 -26.97 38.34 7.47
CA ASN A 335 -26.46 37.23 8.28
C ASN A 335 -25.81 36.15 7.40
N ILE A 336 -26.45 35.79 6.29
CA ILE A 336 -25.90 34.84 5.32
C ILE A 336 -24.61 35.41 4.69
N LEU A 337 -24.54 36.73 4.43
CA LEU A 337 -23.32 37.38 3.96
C LEU A 337 -22.16 37.20 4.95
N GLU A 338 -22.35 37.58 6.22
CA GLU A 338 -21.32 37.49 7.25
C GLU A 338 -20.88 36.03 7.49
N GLU A 339 -21.80 35.07 7.46
CA GLU A 339 -21.47 33.65 7.56
C GLU A 339 -20.56 33.18 6.41
N TRP A 340 -20.88 33.54 5.16
CA TRP A 340 -20.04 33.20 4.00
C TRP A 340 -18.67 33.89 4.08
N ILE A 341 -18.61 35.18 4.42
CA ILE A 341 -17.36 35.91 4.61
C ILE A 341 -16.51 35.26 5.70
N ARG A 342 -17.10 34.93 6.86
CA ARG A 342 -16.42 34.30 8.01
C ARG A 342 -15.80 32.95 7.67
N VAL A 343 -16.53 32.06 6.99
CA VAL A 343 -16.02 30.73 6.63
C VAL A 343 -14.88 30.83 5.61
N LEU A 344 -15.03 31.69 4.60
CA LEU A 344 -13.98 31.91 3.60
C LEU A 344 -12.72 32.57 4.20
N GLN A 345 -12.88 33.56 5.07
CA GLN A 345 -11.76 34.15 5.81
C GLN A 345 -11.03 33.13 6.70
N ASN A 346 -11.75 32.16 7.28
CA ASN A 346 -11.12 31.10 8.06
C ASN A 346 -10.34 30.11 7.18
N ILE A 347 -10.80 29.81 5.96
CA ILE A 347 -10.00 29.04 4.98
C ILE A 347 -8.71 29.80 4.63
N PHE A 348 -8.81 31.11 4.34
CA PHE A 348 -7.62 31.92 4.06
C PHE A 348 -6.66 32.00 5.25
N LYS A 349 -7.14 32.01 6.50
CA LYS A 349 -6.28 31.92 7.70
C LYS A 349 -5.57 30.57 7.80
N VAL A 350 -6.26 29.46 7.54
CA VAL A 350 -5.63 28.12 7.52
C VAL A 350 -4.57 28.05 6.43
N GLN A 351 -4.88 28.51 5.22
CA GLN A 351 -3.93 28.55 4.10
C GLN A 351 -2.73 29.48 4.38
N ALA A 352 -2.95 30.70 4.88
CA ALA A 352 -1.87 31.63 5.23
C ALA A 352 -0.99 31.14 6.39
N SER A 353 -1.49 30.23 7.24
CA SER A 353 -0.68 29.56 8.28
C SER A 353 0.21 28.43 7.74
N SER A 354 0.13 28.11 6.44
CA SER A 354 0.94 27.10 5.77
C SER A 354 1.74 27.72 4.61
N PRO A 355 3.03 28.03 4.81
CA PRO A 355 3.90 28.52 3.74
C PRO A 355 4.26 27.45 2.69
N ILE A 356 3.91 26.18 2.91
CA ILE A 356 4.46 25.03 2.19
C ILE A 356 3.33 24.09 1.74
N ALA A 357 2.71 24.43 0.61
CA ALA A 357 1.73 23.58 -0.08
C ALA A 357 2.35 22.71 -1.21
N MET A 358 3.67 22.79 -1.41
CA MET A 358 4.38 22.07 -2.49
C MET A 358 5.26 20.90 -2.02
N GLU A 359 5.73 20.86 -0.77
CA GLU A 359 6.58 19.76 -0.27
C GLU A 359 5.78 18.60 0.37
N THR A 360 4.54 18.86 0.82
CA THR A 360 3.71 17.86 1.52
C THR A 360 3.26 16.70 0.62
N THR A 361 3.38 16.83 -0.70
CA THR A 361 3.04 15.77 -1.68
C THR A 361 4.15 14.73 -1.87
N THR A 362 5.37 14.95 -1.35
CA THR A 362 6.50 14.00 -1.49
C THR A 362 6.94 13.38 -0.16
N ALA A 363 6.66 14.01 0.98
CA ALA A 363 7.05 13.50 2.30
C ALA A 363 6.11 12.38 2.80
N LYS A 364 6.63 11.14 2.82
CA LYS A 364 5.94 9.96 3.39
C LYS A 364 5.66 10.17 4.89
N PRO A 365 4.43 9.91 5.39
CA PRO A 365 4.12 10.04 6.81
C PRO A 365 4.80 8.94 7.64
N THR A 366 5.23 9.29 8.85
CA THR A 366 5.78 8.36 9.85
C THR A 366 4.72 7.38 10.34
N VAL A 367 3.56 7.90 10.72
CA VAL A 367 2.43 7.13 11.27
C VAL A 367 1.13 7.81 10.87
N ARG A 368 0.10 7.01 10.60
CA ARG A 368 -1.23 7.46 10.18
C ARG A 368 -2.29 6.46 10.63
N GLY A 369 -3.50 6.94 10.86
CA GLY A 369 -4.60 6.12 11.36
C GLY A 369 -5.79 6.94 11.83
N TRP A 370 -6.91 6.28 12.09
CA TRP A 370 -8.09 6.89 12.69
C TRP A 370 -7.89 7.07 14.20
N LEU A 371 -8.08 8.28 14.71
CA LEU A 371 -8.03 8.60 16.14
C LEU A 371 -9.24 9.43 16.55
N THR A 372 -9.73 9.26 17.77
CA THR A 372 -10.75 10.15 18.34
C THR A 372 -10.06 11.30 19.06
N LYS A 373 -9.97 12.45 18.39
CA LYS A 373 -9.38 13.67 18.93
C LYS A 373 -10.40 14.41 19.79
N VAL A 374 -10.04 14.72 21.03
CA VAL A 374 -10.87 15.48 21.96
C VAL A 374 -10.21 16.82 22.29
N LYS A 375 -10.98 17.91 22.18
CA LYS A 375 -10.49 19.27 22.47
C LYS A 375 -11.62 20.15 23.00
N HIS A 376 -11.42 20.75 24.17
CA HIS A 376 -12.45 21.53 24.89
C HIS A 376 -13.78 20.76 25.06
N GLY A 377 -13.71 19.50 25.54
CA GLY A 377 -14.88 18.63 25.72
C GLY A 377 -15.41 17.96 24.44
N HIS A 378 -15.30 18.60 23.27
CA HIS A 378 -15.76 18.03 22.01
C HIS A 378 -14.83 16.91 21.51
N SER A 379 -15.37 15.70 21.35
CA SER A 379 -14.71 14.55 20.72
C SER A 379 -15.05 14.46 19.23
N LYS A 380 -14.09 14.02 18.40
CA LYS A 380 -14.33 13.76 16.98
C LYS A 380 -13.37 12.72 16.43
N LEU A 381 -13.92 11.70 15.76
CA LEU A 381 -13.13 10.77 14.95
C LEU A 381 -12.53 11.52 13.75
N VAL A 382 -11.22 11.42 13.58
CA VAL A 382 -10.44 12.10 12.54
C VAL A 382 -9.37 11.18 11.99
N TRP A 383 -9.05 11.33 10.71
CA TRP A 383 -7.88 10.68 10.12
C TRP A 383 -6.63 11.48 10.46
N CYS A 384 -5.71 10.89 11.21
CA CYS A 384 -4.48 11.52 11.68
C CYS A 384 -3.26 11.07 10.88
N SER A 385 -2.29 11.95 10.71
CA SER A 385 -1.04 11.66 9.99
C SER A 385 0.10 12.53 10.51
N LEU A 386 1.17 11.90 10.97
CA LEU A 386 2.39 12.57 11.44
C LEU A 386 3.41 12.64 10.30
N VAL A 387 3.78 13.85 9.89
CA VAL A 387 4.81 14.10 8.86
C VAL A 387 5.90 14.97 9.45
N ASN A 388 7.15 14.49 9.40
CA ASN A 388 8.33 15.14 9.97
C ASN A 388 8.19 15.48 11.47
N LYS A 389 7.82 16.72 11.79
CA LYS A 389 7.64 17.24 13.16
C LYS A 389 6.26 17.94 13.35
N VAL A 390 5.30 17.60 12.48
CA VAL A 390 3.94 18.18 12.46
C VAL A 390 2.90 17.05 12.38
N PHE A 391 1.95 17.07 13.31
CA PHE A 391 0.82 16.16 13.37
C PHE A 391 -0.40 16.80 12.70
N TYR A 392 -0.82 16.26 11.57
CA TYR A 392 -1.99 16.70 10.82
C TYR A 392 -3.20 15.84 11.13
N TYR A 393 -4.39 16.44 11.10
CA TYR A 393 -5.66 15.70 11.19
C TYR A 393 -6.67 16.21 10.15
N TYR A 394 -7.35 15.25 9.52
CA TYR A 394 -8.25 15.39 8.38
C TYR A 394 -9.65 14.87 8.76
N ARG A 395 -10.69 15.13 7.96
CA ARG A 395 -11.99 14.48 8.21
C ARG A 395 -11.94 13.03 7.72
N ASN A 396 -11.42 12.83 6.52
CA ASN A 396 -11.24 11.53 5.87
C ASN A 396 -9.81 11.33 5.36
N GLN A 397 -9.49 10.11 4.96
CA GLN A 397 -8.17 9.74 4.41
C GLN A 397 -7.83 10.44 3.09
N ASP A 398 -8.83 10.77 2.26
CA ASP A 398 -8.65 11.33 0.92
C ASP A 398 -8.72 12.88 0.87
N ASP A 399 -8.87 13.54 2.01
CA ASP A 399 -8.97 15.01 2.09
C ASP A 399 -7.60 15.66 1.78
N LYS A 400 -7.53 16.45 0.71
CA LYS A 400 -6.30 17.19 0.32
C LYS A 400 -5.88 18.30 1.28
N LEU A 401 -6.75 18.69 2.22
CA LEU A 401 -6.50 19.76 3.18
C LEU A 401 -6.81 19.28 4.61
N PRO A 402 -5.90 19.47 5.58
CA PRO A 402 -6.16 19.10 6.96
C PRO A 402 -7.19 20.03 7.61
N LEU A 403 -8.01 19.48 8.51
CA LEU A 403 -8.85 20.25 9.43
C LEU A 403 -8.00 21.07 10.42
N GLY A 404 -6.77 20.64 10.67
CA GLY A 404 -5.78 21.40 11.42
C GLY A 404 -4.47 20.63 11.63
N GLN A 405 -3.54 21.29 12.31
CA GLN A 405 -2.19 20.79 12.57
C GLN A 405 -1.74 21.12 14.01
N LEU A 406 -0.96 20.23 14.62
CA LEU A 406 -0.19 20.47 15.84
C LEU A 406 1.30 20.45 15.47
N ARG A 407 2.04 21.49 15.85
CA ARG A 407 3.52 21.45 15.80
C ARG A 407 4.01 20.63 16.98
N MET A 408 4.77 19.56 16.71
CA MET A 408 5.22 18.64 17.77
C MET A 408 6.46 19.13 18.49
N ARG A 409 7.36 19.85 17.81
CA ARG A 409 8.63 20.33 18.37
C ARG A 409 8.43 20.99 19.74
N GLU A 410 9.14 20.49 20.75
CA GLU A 410 9.12 20.98 22.15
C GLU A 410 7.73 20.88 22.82
N ALA A 411 6.84 20.02 22.30
CA ALA A 411 5.60 19.62 22.99
C ALA A 411 5.89 18.56 24.06
N VAL A 412 5.08 18.54 25.12
CA VAL A 412 5.05 17.41 26.07
C VAL A 412 4.00 16.41 25.60
N VAL A 413 4.33 15.12 25.60
CA VAL A 413 3.42 14.03 25.23
C VAL A 413 3.33 13.06 26.40
N GLU A 414 2.12 12.88 26.92
CA GLU A 414 1.85 12.11 28.14
C GLU A 414 0.75 11.09 27.92
N GLU A 415 0.82 9.97 28.63
CA GLU A 415 -0.28 9.03 28.78
C GLU A 415 -1.08 9.41 30.03
N VAL A 416 -2.38 9.63 29.86
CA VAL A 416 -3.30 9.88 30.98
C VAL A 416 -4.00 8.58 31.28
N ASP A 417 -3.56 7.93 32.36
CA ASP A 417 -4.31 6.82 32.95
C ASP A 417 -5.63 7.35 33.52
N ARG A 418 -6.71 6.60 33.29
CA ARG A 418 -8.07 6.89 33.77
C ARG A 418 -8.49 5.96 34.91
N SER A 419 -7.59 5.11 35.40
CA SER A 419 -7.88 4.13 36.45
C SER A 419 -8.14 4.72 37.85
N CYS A 420 -8.09 6.05 38.02
CA CYS A 420 -7.99 6.70 39.33
C CYS A 420 -8.98 7.86 39.60
N ASP A 421 -9.74 8.36 38.61
CA ASP A 421 -10.80 9.38 38.81
C ASP A 421 -12.19 8.74 38.65
N SER A 422 -13.19 9.28 39.36
CA SER A 422 -14.27 8.47 39.95
C SER A 422 -15.63 8.42 39.22
N ASP A 423 -16.45 7.50 39.75
CA ASP A 423 -17.92 7.42 39.71
C ASP A 423 -18.60 6.80 38.47
N GLU A 424 -19.80 6.27 38.74
CA GLU A 424 -20.56 5.36 37.87
C GLU A 424 -21.48 6.11 36.86
N ASP A 425 -22.54 5.46 36.38
CA ASP A 425 -23.62 6.05 35.57
C ASP A 425 -23.30 6.57 34.15
N TYR A 426 -22.92 5.66 33.24
CA TYR A 426 -23.21 5.86 31.79
C TYR A 426 -23.66 4.62 31.00
N GLU A 427 -24.01 3.51 31.65
CA GLU A 427 -24.63 2.32 31.02
C GLU A 427 -26.13 2.55 30.75
N SER A 428 -26.47 3.41 29.78
CA SER A 428 -27.87 3.64 29.35
C SER A 428 -28.06 3.66 27.82
N SER A 429 -27.27 2.86 27.09
CA SER A 429 -27.52 2.54 25.68
C SER A 429 -26.89 1.20 25.28
N GLY A 430 -27.69 0.29 24.71
CA GLY A 430 -27.35 -1.13 24.51
C GLY A 430 -26.30 -1.43 23.43
N ARG A 431 -25.05 -0.98 23.60
CA ARG A 431 -23.84 -1.47 22.91
C ARG A 431 -22.60 -1.30 23.82
N GLY A 432 -22.46 -2.14 24.85
CA GLY A 432 -21.29 -2.10 25.74
C GLY A 432 -19.98 -2.43 25.02
N PHE A 433 -19.11 -1.45 24.80
CA PHE A 433 -17.76 -1.62 24.23
C PHE A 433 -16.75 -0.48 24.54
N LEU A 434 -17.05 0.46 25.46
CA LEU A 434 -16.34 1.75 25.55
C LEU A 434 -15.56 2.02 26.86
N SER A 435 -15.07 0.99 27.54
CA SER A 435 -14.25 1.12 28.77
C SER A 435 -12.76 0.80 28.59
N SER A 436 -12.24 0.83 27.35
CA SER A 436 -10.87 0.37 27.03
C SER A 436 -10.02 1.34 26.21
N HIS A 437 -10.45 2.60 26.07
CA HIS A 437 -9.72 3.59 25.29
C HIS A 437 -8.55 4.21 26.05
N CYS A 438 -7.33 3.84 25.65
CA CYS A 438 -6.12 4.51 26.10
C CYS A 438 -6.12 5.98 25.67
N THR A 439 -5.70 6.89 26.56
CA THR A 439 -5.71 8.34 26.32
C THR A 439 -4.29 8.89 26.29
N LEU A 440 -3.91 9.53 25.19
CA LEU A 440 -2.70 10.35 25.10
C LEU A 440 -3.05 11.84 25.11
N VAL A 441 -2.18 12.66 25.66
CA VAL A 441 -2.29 14.13 25.62
C VAL A 441 -1.04 14.71 25.00
N VAL A 442 -1.24 15.55 23.99
CA VAL A 442 -0.20 16.40 23.42
C VAL A 442 -0.39 17.81 23.95
N HIS A 443 0.68 18.38 24.50
CA HIS A 443 0.79 19.75 25.02
C HIS A 443 1.76 20.57 24.14
N PRO A 444 1.31 21.16 23.01
CA PRO A 444 2.19 21.97 22.16
C PRO A 444 2.54 23.31 22.82
N ARG A 445 3.79 23.75 22.70
CA ARG A 445 4.32 24.96 23.35
C ARG A 445 3.54 26.26 23.04
N GLU A 446 2.90 26.31 21.86
CA GLU A 446 2.13 27.47 21.37
C GLU A 446 0.60 27.21 21.31
N GLN A 447 0.10 26.05 21.78
CA GLN A 447 -1.31 25.68 21.61
C GLN A 447 -1.89 24.98 22.85
N SER A 448 -3.16 25.24 23.14
CA SER A 448 -3.98 24.47 24.09
C SER A 448 -3.85 22.94 23.88
N PRO A 449 -3.83 22.13 24.96
CA PRO A 449 -3.69 20.68 24.86
C PRO A 449 -4.71 20.01 23.94
N THR A 450 -4.33 18.86 23.40
CA THR A 450 -5.17 18.01 22.56
C THR A 450 -5.06 16.57 23.05
N TYR A 451 -6.22 16.00 23.38
CA TYR A 451 -6.35 14.62 23.86
C TYR A 451 -6.64 13.72 22.66
N LEU A 452 -6.10 12.51 22.66
CA LEU A 452 -6.26 11.49 21.62
C LEU A 452 -6.70 10.20 22.30
N LEU A 453 -7.94 9.76 22.02
CA LEU A 453 -8.44 8.45 22.46
C LEU A 453 -8.13 7.42 21.37
N ILE A 454 -7.56 6.29 21.79
CA ILE A 454 -6.98 5.28 20.91
C ILE A 454 -7.67 3.93 21.15
N GLY A 455 -7.88 3.14 20.08
CA GLY A 455 -8.65 1.89 20.13
C GLY A 455 -7.96 0.78 20.92
N THR A 456 -6.66 0.61 20.70
CA THR A 456 -5.86 -0.45 21.33
C THR A 456 -4.61 0.08 22.03
N LYS A 457 -4.10 -0.69 23.00
CA LYS A 457 -2.82 -0.41 23.66
C LYS A 457 -1.66 -0.38 22.65
N GLN A 458 -1.64 -1.28 21.66
CA GLN A 458 -0.56 -1.32 20.65
C GLN A 458 -0.54 -0.07 19.77
N GLU A 459 -1.70 0.40 19.30
CA GLU A 459 -1.78 1.68 18.59
C GLU A 459 -1.36 2.84 19.51
N LYS A 460 -1.74 2.79 20.80
CA LYS A 460 -1.35 3.83 21.76
C LYS A 460 0.16 3.88 21.99
N ASP A 461 0.81 2.74 22.20
CA ASP A 461 2.27 2.64 22.34
C ASP A 461 2.96 3.16 21.06
N THR A 462 2.44 2.78 19.88
CA THR A 462 2.92 3.26 18.56
C THR A 462 2.81 4.79 18.41
N TRP A 463 1.63 5.37 18.69
CA TRP A 463 1.43 6.81 18.59
C TRP A 463 2.22 7.58 19.66
N LEU A 464 2.28 7.09 20.90
CA LEU A 464 3.04 7.70 21.98
C LEU A 464 4.53 7.79 21.62
N TYR A 465 5.10 6.71 21.08
CA TYR A 465 6.47 6.70 20.56
C TYR A 465 6.67 7.76 19.47
N HIS A 466 5.95 7.67 18.36
CA HIS A 466 6.17 8.58 17.23
C HIS A 466 5.88 10.05 17.55
N LEU A 467 4.90 10.35 18.42
CA LEU A 467 4.62 11.71 18.89
C LEU A 467 5.75 12.25 19.79
N THR A 468 6.28 11.43 20.71
CA THR A 468 7.42 11.81 21.58
C THR A 468 8.70 12.02 20.75
N VAL A 469 8.97 11.11 19.81
CA VAL A 469 10.04 11.19 18.80
C VAL A 469 9.90 12.45 17.92
N ALA A 470 8.67 12.82 17.55
CA ALA A 470 8.40 14.07 16.84
C ALA A 470 8.49 15.31 17.72
N ALA A 471 8.36 15.19 19.04
CA ALA A 471 8.51 16.32 19.96
C ALA A 471 9.96 16.66 20.26
N GLY A 472 10.82 15.65 20.45
CA GLY A 472 12.24 15.86 20.79
C GLY A 472 12.43 16.35 22.23
N SER A 473 11.69 15.77 23.18
CA SER A 473 11.84 16.09 24.60
C SER A 473 12.96 15.25 25.23
N SER A 474 14.19 15.76 25.20
CA SER A 474 15.41 15.10 25.71
C SER A 474 15.48 14.93 27.24
N ALA A 475 14.38 15.12 27.98
CA ALA A 475 14.37 15.06 29.44
C ALA A 475 14.37 13.63 30.01
N SER A 476 13.73 12.68 29.31
CA SER A 476 14.00 11.23 29.46
C SER A 476 13.33 10.43 28.35
N PHE A 477 14.12 9.80 27.47
CA PHE A 477 13.61 8.87 26.46
C PHE A 477 13.17 7.55 27.14
N LYS A 478 11.94 7.50 27.65
CA LYS A 478 11.33 6.32 28.32
C LYS A 478 10.34 5.54 27.45
N VAL A 479 10.23 5.91 26.17
CA VAL A 479 9.23 5.40 25.23
C VAL A 479 9.95 4.75 24.04
N GLY A 480 9.40 3.65 23.53
CA GLY A 480 10.04 2.78 22.55
C GLY A 480 10.81 1.63 23.21
N THR A 481 11.45 0.78 22.42
CA THR A 481 12.29 -0.32 22.93
C THR A 481 13.53 0.20 23.66
N GLU A 482 14.21 -0.65 24.44
CA GLU A 482 15.51 -0.31 25.04
C GLU A 482 16.54 0.13 23.97
N TYR A 483 16.52 -0.49 22.79
CA TYR A 483 17.40 -0.12 21.68
C TYR A 483 17.07 1.29 21.17
N GLU A 484 15.80 1.63 21.03
CA GLU A 484 15.34 2.97 20.61
C GLU A 484 15.69 4.04 21.65
N GLN A 485 15.54 3.73 22.94
CA GLN A 485 15.93 4.62 24.04
C GLN A 485 17.45 4.85 24.05
N LEU A 486 18.27 3.80 23.83
CA LEU A 486 19.73 3.92 23.71
C LEU A 486 20.17 4.70 22.46
N VAL A 487 19.45 4.59 21.33
CA VAL A 487 19.68 5.41 20.13
C VAL A 487 19.28 6.88 20.36
N GLY A 488 18.19 7.13 21.10
CA GLY A 488 17.80 8.48 21.53
C GLY A 488 18.85 9.13 22.43
N ASN A 489 19.29 8.41 23.48
CA ASN A 489 20.35 8.88 24.36
C ASN A 489 21.69 9.12 23.63
N LEU A 490 21.99 8.35 22.56
CA LEU A 490 23.14 8.61 21.68
C LEU A 490 22.98 9.89 20.86
N LEU A 491 21.77 10.19 20.37
CA LEU A 491 21.46 11.42 19.64
C LEU A 491 21.60 12.66 20.54
N ASP A 492 21.15 12.58 21.79
CA ASP A 492 21.25 13.67 22.77
C ASP A 492 22.71 14.01 23.17
N VAL A 493 23.67 13.08 22.97
CA VAL A 493 25.12 13.31 23.12
C VAL A 493 25.85 13.48 21.77
N GLU A 494 25.12 13.86 20.72
CA GLU A 494 25.59 14.05 19.33
C GLU A 494 26.37 12.87 18.73
N GLY A 495 26.25 11.67 19.30
CA GLY A 495 26.88 10.44 18.84
C GLY A 495 28.32 10.22 19.31
N ASP A 496 28.78 10.97 20.32
CA ASP A 496 30.14 10.91 20.92
C ASP A 496 30.82 9.53 20.77
N PRO A 497 31.94 9.42 20.01
CA PRO A 497 32.63 8.16 19.77
C PRO A 497 33.12 7.43 21.04
N ASP A 498 33.42 8.14 22.13
CA ASP A 498 33.95 7.54 23.36
C ASP A 498 32.85 7.12 24.37
N SER A 499 31.62 7.61 24.18
CA SER A 499 30.44 7.34 24.98
C SER A 499 30.26 5.86 25.33
N ALA A 500 29.93 5.60 26.59
CA ALA A 500 29.65 4.26 27.11
C ALA A 500 28.45 3.59 26.43
N LEU A 501 27.50 4.36 25.88
CA LEU A 501 26.30 3.85 25.21
C LEU A 501 26.63 2.93 24.02
N TRP A 502 27.71 3.21 23.27
CA TRP A 502 28.21 2.34 22.19
C TRP A 502 28.71 0.95 22.67
N ARG A 503 28.83 0.74 23.98
CA ARG A 503 29.26 -0.50 24.63
C ARG A 503 28.10 -1.24 25.32
N SER A 504 26.87 -0.69 25.33
CA SER A 504 25.68 -1.33 25.91
C SER A 504 25.33 -2.63 25.20
N GLU A 505 25.03 -3.70 25.95
CA GLU A 505 24.79 -5.05 25.40
C GLU A 505 23.69 -5.07 24.33
N SER A 506 22.61 -4.31 24.54
CA SER A 506 21.50 -4.21 23.61
C SER A 506 21.87 -3.57 22.27
N LEU A 507 22.91 -2.73 22.20
CA LEU A 507 23.49 -2.24 20.93
C LEU A 507 24.60 -3.13 20.36
N CYS A 508 25.09 -4.14 21.07
CA CYS A 508 26.23 -4.98 20.68
C CYS A 508 25.82 -6.32 20.03
N PHE A 509 26.75 -6.97 19.33
CA PHE A 509 26.57 -8.28 18.69
C PHE A 509 25.93 -9.32 19.61
N CYS A 510 24.88 -9.99 19.11
CA CYS A 510 24.25 -11.12 19.77
C CYS A 510 24.44 -12.41 18.96
N LYS A 511 24.84 -13.49 19.63
CA LYS A 511 24.97 -14.82 19.03
C LYS A 511 23.61 -15.51 18.88
N ASP A 512 22.75 -15.36 19.88
CA ASP A 512 21.47 -16.05 19.97
C ASP A 512 20.38 -15.33 19.17
N GLY A 513 19.19 -15.94 19.06
CA GLY A 513 18.04 -15.32 18.40
C GLY A 513 17.42 -14.21 19.26
N LEU A 514 17.01 -13.11 18.63
CA LEU A 514 16.19 -12.07 19.29
C LEU A 514 14.91 -12.67 19.87
N ARG A 515 14.49 -12.18 21.04
CA ARG A 515 13.23 -12.57 21.72
C ARG A 515 12.09 -11.59 21.42
N SER A 516 12.44 -10.34 21.10
CA SER A 516 11.57 -9.25 20.67
C SER A 516 12.28 -8.43 19.57
N PRO A 517 11.56 -7.65 18.75
CA PRO A 517 12.16 -6.72 17.80
C PRO A 517 13.01 -5.64 18.49
N LEU A 518 13.90 -5.01 17.72
CA LEU A 518 14.70 -3.88 18.16
C LEU A 518 13.95 -2.54 18.04
N THR A 519 12.88 -2.46 17.27
CA THR A 519 12.09 -1.24 17.01
C THR A 519 10.61 -1.41 17.37
N THR A 520 9.92 -0.29 17.61
CA THR A 520 8.48 -0.29 17.92
C THR A 520 7.68 -0.58 16.65
N LEU A 521 7.01 -1.74 16.59
CA LEU A 521 6.27 -2.22 15.41
C LEU A 521 4.75 -2.31 15.67
N PRO A 522 3.89 -1.84 14.73
CA PRO A 522 2.48 -1.57 14.97
C PRO A 522 1.56 -2.80 14.97
N SER A 523 2.06 -4.00 14.68
CA SER A 523 1.29 -5.25 14.78
C SER A 523 2.15 -6.43 15.21
N GLU A 524 1.57 -7.38 15.95
CA GLU A 524 2.21 -8.66 16.32
C GLU A 524 2.70 -9.45 15.10
N ALA A 525 2.01 -9.34 13.96
CA ALA A 525 2.43 -9.93 12.69
C ALA A 525 3.78 -9.34 12.22
N LEU A 526 3.95 -8.02 12.27
CA LEU A 526 5.23 -7.38 11.93
C LEU A 526 6.32 -7.70 12.95
N GLN A 527 5.99 -7.82 14.25
CA GLN A 527 6.94 -8.28 15.26
C GLN A 527 7.42 -9.72 14.98
N THR A 528 6.51 -10.59 14.50
CA THR A 528 6.82 -11.96 14.09
C THR A 528 7.71 -11.99 12.84
N GLU A 529 7.45 -11.14 11.85
CA GLU A 529 8.31 -11.01 10.66
C GLU A 529 9.68 -10.41 11.00
N ALA A 530 9.79 -9.46 11.93
CA ALA A 530 11.08 -8.95 12.42
C ALA A 530 11.97 -10.05 13.03
N LEU A 531 11.38 -10.98 13.80
CA LEU A 531 12.11 -12.12 14.36
C LEU A 531 12.47 -13.18 13.30
N LYS A 532 11.70 -13.31 12.21
CA LYS A 532 12.07 -14.12 11.04
C LYS A 532 13.20 -13.46 10.24
N LEU A 533 13.12 -12.15 10.03
CA LEU A 533 14.13 -11.33 9.35
C LEU A 533 15.49 -11.45 10.03
N PHE A 534 15.54 -11.41 11.37
CA PHE A 534 16.77 -11.63 12.13
C PHE A 534 17.37 -13.01 11.88
N LYS A 535 16.54 -14.06 11.87
CA LYS A 535 16.97 -15.44 11.56
C LYS A 535 17.48 -15.56 10.13
N SER A 536 16.83 -14.92 9.15
CA SER A 536 17.31 -14.84 7.76
C SER A 536 18.66 -14.13 7.66
N CYS A 537 18.86 -13.05 8.41
CA CYS A 537 20.14 -12.36 8.51
C CYS A 537 21.21 -13.27 9.14
N GLN A 538 20.91 -13.95 10.26
CA GLN A 538 21.83 -14.89 10.90
C GLN A 538 22.24 -16.04 9.97
N LEU A 539 21.32 -16.59 9.17
CA LEU A 539 21.63 -17.61 8.16
C LEU A 539 22.56 -17.07 7.06
N PHE A 540 22.26 -15.88 6.52
CA PHE A 540 23.09 -15.22 5.51
C PHE A 540 24.50 -14.88 6.03
N ILE A 541 24.60 -14.56 7.32
CA ILE A 541 25.82 -14.09 7.98
C ILE A 541 26.70 -15.25 8.45
N ASN A 542 26.12 -16.39 8.86
CA ASN A 542 26.86 -17.50 9.48
C ASN A 542 27.18 -18.66 8.53
N VAL A 543 26.52 -18.77 7.36
CA VAL A 543 26.91 -19.70 6.28
C VAL A 543 27.95 -19.02 5.39
N LEU A 544 29.07 -19.65 5.06
CA LEU A 544 30.11 -19.05 4.20
C LEU A 544 29.58 -18.79 2.78
N VAL A 545 30.08 -17.73 2.13
CA VAL A 545 29.78 -17.41 0.71
C VAL A 545 30.78 -18.13 -0.19
N GLU A 546 30.35 -19.25 -0.76
CA GLU A 546 31.15 -20.13 -1.61
C GLU A 546 30.33 -20.56 -2.85
N SER A 547 30.97 -21.09 -3.89
CA SER A 547 30.27 -21.44 -5.14
C SER A 547 29.02 -22.32 -4.96
N PRO A 548 28.95 -23.30 -4.03
CA PRO A 548 27.73 -24.07 -3.77
C PRO A 548 26.64 -23.32 -3.00
N SER A 549 26.99 -22.29 -2.21
CA SER A 549 26.05 -21.54 -1.35
C SER A 549 25.61 -20.20 -1.94
N ILE A 550 26.21 -19.74 -3.05
CA ILE A 550 25.85 -18.49 -3.74
C ILE A 550 24.33 -18.35 -3.96
N ASP A 551 23.65 -19.38 -4.46
CA ASP A 551 22.21 -19.30 -4.77
C ASP A 551 21.32 -19.33 -3.52
N TYR A 552 21.82 -19.88 -2.41
CA TYR A 552 21.19 -19.80 -1.11
C TYR A 552 21.30 -18.38 -0.52
N HIS A 553 22.49 -17.79 -0.54
CA HIS A 553 22.74 -16.40 -0.15
C HIS A 553 21.95 -15.40 -0.99
N MET A 554 21.92 -15.61 -2.31
CA MET A 554 21.09 -14.87 -3.27
C MET A 554 19.63 -14.85 -2.82
N SER A 555 19.08 -16.03 -2.55
CA SER A 555 17.68 -16.20 -2.16
C SER A 555 17.39 -15.56 -0.80
N LEU A 556 18.29 -15.70 0.17
CA LEU A 556 18.15 -15.06 1.49
C LEU A 556 18.14 -13.53 1.39
N ALA A 557 19.11 -12.93 0.69
CA ALA A 557 19.19 -11.47 0.53
C ALA A 557 17.98 -10.92 -0.25
N GLN A 558 17.60 -11.56 -1.36
CA GLN A 558 16.43 -11.15 -2.15
C GLN A 558 15.13 -11.25 -1.36
N ASN A 559 14.94 -12.30 -0.55
CA ASN A 559 13.71 -12.47 0.24
C ASN A 559 13.65 -11.51 1.42
N ALA A 560 14.73 -11.36 2.19
CA ALA A 560 14.80 -10.45 3.34
C ALA A 560 14.54 -8.99 2.93
N LEU A 561 15.19 -8.54 1.85
CA LEU A 561 15.00 -7.17 1.35
C LEU A 561 13.64 -6.98 0.66
N GLN A 562 13.07 -8.01 0.03
CA GLN A 562 11.70 -7.94 -0.49
C GLN A 562 10.66 -7.79 0.63
N VAL A 563 10.85 -8.45 1.79
CA VAL A 563 9.97 -8.26 2.96
C VAL A 563 10.02 -6.81 3.44
N CYS A 564 11.21 -6.19 3.49
CA CYS A 564 11.39 -4.78 3.89
C CYS A 564 10.84 -3.77 2.86
N LEU A 565 10.77 -4.12 1.58
CA LEU A 565 10.09 -3.32 0.54
C LEU A 565 8.56 -3.44 0.63
N THR A 566 8.04 -4.62 0.97
CA THR A 566 6.60 -4.85 1.15
C THR A 566 6.07 -4.25 2.45
N HIS A 567 6.89 -4.23 3.51
CA HIS A 567 6.55 -3.71 4.84
C HIS A 567 7.58 -2.67 5.28
N PRO A 568 7.42 -1.38 4.91
CA PRO A 568 8.38 -0.33 5.20
C PRO A 568 8.65 -0.11 6.70
N GLU A 569 7.75 -0.55 7.57
CA GLU A 569 7.91 -0.56 9.03
C GLU A 569 9.15 -1.37 9.45
N LEU A 570 9.50 -2.42 8.70
CA LEU A 570 10.67 -3.28 8.95
C LEU A 570 11.99 -2.69 8.42
N GLN A 571 11.98 -1.53 7.73
CA GLN A 571 13.21 -0.89 7.24
C GLN A 571 14.11 -0.47 8.41
N ASN A 572 13.57 0.21 9.42
CA ASN A 572 14.32 0.62 10.61
C ASN A 572 14.84 -0.61 11.38
N GLU A 573 14.00 -1.64 11.53
CA GLU A 573 14.36 -2.91 12.17
C GLU A 573 15.56 -3.57 11.48
N MET A 574 15.53 -3.68 10.15
CA MET A 574 16.62 -4.27 9.35
C MET A 574 17.96 -3.56 9.61
N TYR A 575 17.95 -2.22 9.66
CA TYR A 575 19.16 -1.44 9.98
C TYR A 575 19.63 -1.64 11.42
N CYS A 576 18.72 -1.66 12.41
CA CYS A 576 19.08 -1.93 13.80
C CYS A 576 19.67 -3.34 13.97
N GLN A 577 19.11 -4.33 13.29
CA GLN A 577 19.58 -5.72 13.31
C GLN A 577 20.98 -5.85 12.70
N LEU A 578 21.24 -5.24 11.53
CA LEU A 578 22.56 -5.25 10.90
C LEU A 578 23.61 -4.49 11.72
N ILE A 579 23.27 -3.31 12.26
CA ILE A 579 24.17 -2.53 13.11
C ILE A 579 24.49 -3.31 14.40
N LYS A 580 23.49 -3.93 15.04
CA LYS A 580 23.70 -4.82 16.19
C LYS A 580 24.66 -5.96 15.84
N GLN A 581 24.48 -6.64 14.71
CA GLN A 581 25.31 -7.78 14.31
C GLN A 581 26.71 -7.43 13.77
N THR A 582 27.02 -6.14 13.59
CA THR A 582 28.38 -5.65 13.31
C THR A 582 29.06 -5.02 14.54
N ASN A 583 28.31 -4.36 15.43
CA ASN A 583 28.88 -3.62 16.56
C ASN A 583 29.53 -4.54 17.61
N ARG A 584 30.76 -4.20 18.03
CA ARG A 584 31.61 -4.97 18.97
C ARG A 584 31.84 -6.45 18.62
N ARG A 585 31.51 -6.91 17.40
CA ARG A 585 31.84 -8.27 16.93
C ARG A 585 33.35 -8.44 16.74
N THR A 586 33.84 -9.68 16.83
CA THR A 586 35.26 -9.99 16.64
C THR A 586 35.79 -9.56 15.27
N PRO A 587 36.95 -8.86 15.19
CA PRO A 587 37.65 -8.59 13.94
C PRO A 587 38.05 -9.86 13.19
N HIS A 588 38.37 -9.72 11.89
CA HIS A 588 38.82 -10.80 11.00
C HIS A 588 37.85 -12.00 10.87
N ASN A 589 36.55 -11.76 11.14
CA ASN A 589 35.49 -12.75 11.05
C ASN A 589 34.78 -12.64 9.68
N SER A 590 34.68 -13.73 8.91
CA SER A 590 33.97 -13.74 7.61
C SER A 590 32.52 -13.28 7.74
N SER A 591 31.84 -13.68 8.81
CA SER A 591 30.49 -13.25 9.14
C SER A 591 30.37 -11.75 9.43
N LEU A 592 31.43 -11.10 9.91
CA LEU A 592 31.43 -9.63 10.04
C LEU A 592 31.41 -9.00 8.64
N THR A 593 32.27 -9.45 7.73
CA THR A 593 32.29 -9.00 6.33
C THR A 593 30.95 -9.26 5.63
N GLN A 594 30.35 -10.44 5.80
CA GLN A 594 29.04 -10.78 5.21
C GLN A 594 27.91 -9.89 5.73
N CYS A 595 27.96 -9.45 6.99
CA CYS A 595 26.99 -8.50 7.52
C CYS A 595 27.16 -7.09 6.89
N TRP A 596 28.41 -6.64 6.73
CA TRP A 596 28.72 -5.41 5.99
C TRP A 596 28.37 -5.47 4.49
N GLN A 597 28.47 -6.64 3.87
CA GLN A 597 28.00 -6.88 2.51
C GLN A 597 26.48 -6.81 2.40
N LEU A 598 25.72 -7.42 3.32
CA LEU A 598 24.26 -7.32 3.33
C LEU A 598 23.79 -5.87 3.59
N LEU A 599 24.49 -5.13 4.46
CA LEU A 599 24.28 -3.70 4.65
C LEU A 599 24.56 -2.90 3.36
N ALA A 600 25.64 -3.22 2.62
CA ALA A 600 26.01 -2.59 1.36
C ALA A 600 25.00 -2.84 0.22
N VAL A 601 24.25 -3.95 0.24
CA VAL A 601 23.06 -4.13 -0.61
C VAL A 601 21.89 -3.27 -0.10
N CYS A 602 21.63 -3.29 1.21
CA CYS A 602 20.50 -2.60 1.84
C CYS A 602 20.46 -1.08 1.56
N VAL A 603 21.60 -0.38 1.73
CA VAL A 603 21.72 1.08 1.54
C VAL A 603 21.55 1.56 0.09
N ALA A 604 21.58 0.63 -0.87
CA ALA A 604 21.30 0.89 -2.28
C ALA A 604 19.81 0.69 -2.64
N LEU A 605 18.98 0.25 -1.68
CA LEU A 605 17.55 -0.01 -1.88
C LEU A 605 16.66 0.98 -1.15
N PHE A 606 16.78 1.04 0.17
CA PHE A 606 15.96 1.88 1.03
C PHE A 606 16.78 2.35 2.23
N LEU A 607 16.35 3.42 2.87
CA LEU A 607 17.06 4.02 4.00
C LEU A 607 16.24 3.91 5.28
N PRO A 608 16.90 3.89 6.45
CA PRO A 608 16.17 4.01 7.70
C PRO A 608 15.60 5.43 7.80
N GLN A 609 14.45 5.57 8.45
CA GLN A 609 13.71 6.82 8.56
C GLN A 609 13.98 7.50 9.91
N GLN A 610 13.64 8.79 10.01
CA GLN A 610 13.80 9.58 11.24
C GLN A 610 15.24 9.53 11.81
N HIS A 611 15.38 9.41 13.14
CA HIS A 611 16.67 9.40 13.83
C HIS A 611 17.54 8.17 13.52
N PHE A 612 16.96 7.09 13.00
CA PHE A 612 17.74 5.93 12.54
C PHE A 612 18.61 6.25 11.32
N LEU A 613 18.26 7.24 10.49
CA LEU A 613 19.13 7.74 9.41
C LEU A 613 20.38 8.42 9.95
N TRP A 614 20.23 9.21 11.02
CA TRP A 614 21.33 9.82 11.74
C TRP A 614 22.21 8.76 12.41
N TYR A 615 21.58 7.77 13.07
CA TYR A 615 22.28 6.67 13.73
C TYR A 615 23.09 5.82 12.74
N LEU A 616 22.53 5.51 11.56
CA LEU A 616 23.25 4.87 10.46
C LEU A 616 24.45 5.72 10.01
N ARG A 617 24.26 7.02 9.74
CA ARG A 617 25.35 7.91 9.30
C ARG A 617 26.48 7.97 10.34
N GLN A 618 26.17 8.12 11.63
CA GLN A 618 27.16 8.11 12.71
C GLN A 618 27.87 6.76 12.85
N TYR A 619 27.13 5.66 12.77
CA TYR A 619 27.70 4.32 12.84
C TYR A 619 28.66 4.05 11.66
N LEU A 620 28.27 4.44 10.45
CA LEU A 620 29.15 4.38 9.28
C LEU A 620 30.39 5.26 9.46
N GLN A 621 30.25 6.49 9.98
CA GLN A 621 31.36 7.40 10.24
C GLN A 621 32.35 6.84 11.28
N ARG A 622 31.85 6.26 12.39
CA ARG A 622 32.67 5.55 13.40
C ARG A 622 33.48 4.39 12.82
N HIS A 623 33.03 3.78 11.72
CA HIS A 623 33.65 2.60 11.12
C HIS A 623 34.44 2.90 9.83
N ALA A 624 34.49 4.14 9.35
CA ALA A 624 35.04 4.54 8.05
C ALA A 624 36.59 4.58 7.94
N ASP A 625 37.30 3.56 8.44
CA ASP A 625 38.75 3.41 8.23
C ASP A 625 39.08 2.71 6.88
N PRO A 626 39.60 3.43 5.86
CA PRO A 626 39.90 2.85 4.55
C PRO A 626 41.05 1.82 4.57
N ARG A 627 41.81 1.71 5.66
CA ARG A 627 42.86 0.69 5.83
C ARG A 627 42.27 -0.69 6.12
N SER A 628 41.08 -0.74 6.72
CA SER A 628 40.38 -1.97 7.09
C SER A 628 39.36 -2.41 6.04
N GLU A 629 39.14 -3.72 5.88
CA GLU A 629 38.07 -4.25 4.99
C GLU A 629 36.69 -3.69 5.37
N VAL A 630 36.38 -3.69 6.67
CA VAL A 630 35.13 -3.16 7.23
C VAL A 630 34.94 -1.68 6.88
N GLY A 631 35.97 -0.85 7.02
CA GLY A 631 35.86 0.57 6.76
C GLY A 631 35.83 0.94 5.28
N LYS A 632 36.39 0.11 4.39
CA LYS A 632 36.12 0.23 2.94
C LYS A 632 34.65 -0.03 2.63
N TYR A 633 34.03 -1.04 3.25
CA TYR A 633 32.58 -1.25 3.17
C TYR A 633 31.79 -0.07 3.77
N ALA A 634 32.20 0.47 4.92
CA ALA A 634 31.55 1.66 5.51
C ALA A 634 31.61 2.89 4.59
N VAL A 635 32.77 3.19 4.00
CA VAL A 635 32.97 4.28 3.03
C VAL A 635 32.22 4.04 1.70
N TYR A 636 32.00 2.79 1.30
CA TYR A 636 31.04 2.48 0.22
C TYR A 636 29.60 2.78 0.67
N CYS A 637 29.20 2.32 1.86
CA CYS A 637 27.84 2.54 2.37
C CYS A 637 27.51 4.02 2.54
N GLN A 638 28.43 4.86 3.02
CA GLN A 638 28.24 6.32 3.11
C GLN A 638 27.91 6.93 1.74
N ARG A 639 28.72 6.62 0.71
CA ARG A 639 28.48 7.08 -0.67
C ARG A 639 27.14 6.59 -1.22
N SER A 640 26.77 5.34 -0.92
CA SER A 640 25.49 4.75 -1.31
C SER A 640 24.31 5.44 -0.62
N VAL A 641 24.40 5.75 0.69
CA VAL A 641 23.36 6.49 1.44
C VAL A 641 23.12 7.86 0.82
N GLU A 642 24.17 8.64 0.53
CA GLU A 642 23.99 9.97 -0.08
C GLU A 642 23.41 9.88 -1.50
N ARG A 643 23.79 8.86 -2.29
CA ARG A 643 23.20 8.61 -3.62
C ARG A 643 21.72 8.20 -3.55
N THR A 644 21.33 7.39 -2.57
CA THR A 644 19.93 6.99 -2.33
C THR A 644 19.09 8.13 -1.75
N LEU A 645 19.69 9.05 -0.99
CA LEU A 645 19.03 10.31 -0.59
C LEU A 645 18.82 11.25 -1.79
N GLN A 646 19.81 11.37 -2.68
CA GLN A 646 19.75 12.24 -3.86
C GLN A 646 18.74 11.74 -4.90
N ASN A 647 18.76 10.45 -5.22
CA ASN A 647 17.95 9.86 -6.30
C ASN A 647 16.72 9.09 -5.79
N GLY A 648 16.46 9.07 -4.48
CA GLY A 648 15.36 8.34 -3.84
C GLY A 648 15.56 6.83 -3.77
N GLU A 649 14.59 6.14 -3.14
CA GLU A 649 14.60 4.69 -2.91
C GLU A 649 14.31 3.85 -4.19
N ARG A 650 14.42 2.53 -4.08
CA ARG A 650 14.18 1.53 -5.14
C ARG A 650 12.76 0.96 -5.09
N GLU A 651 12.21 0.62 -6.26
CA GLU A 651 10.90 -0.04 -6.36
C GLU A 651 10.99 -1.58 -6.28
N ALA A 652 12.15 -2.18 -6.57
CA ALA A 652 12.32 -3.63 -6.63
C ALA A 652 13.52 -4.12 -5.79
N LYS A 653 13.41 -5.35 -5.29
CA LYS A 653 14.47 -6.10 -4.61
C LYS A 653 15.75 -6.18 -5.47
N PRO A 654 16.94 -6.49 -4.92
CA PRO A 654 18.16 -6.45 -5.72
C PRO A 654 18.18 -7.58 -6.75
N SER A 655 18.71 -7.32 -7.94
CA SER A 655 18.88 -8.33 -8.98
C SER A 655 19.98 -9.35 -8.62
N ARG A 656 20.05 -10.45 -9.37
CA ARG A 656 21.15 -11.42 -9.25
C ARG A 656 22.49 -10.75 -9.49
N MET A 657 22.58 -9.90 -10.51
CA MET A 657 23.80 -9.17 -10.84
C MET A 657 24.26 -8.23 -9.71
N GLU A 658 23.32 -7.55 -9.04
CA GLU A 658 23.65 -6.66 -7.92
C GLU A 658 24.26 -7.42 -6.75
N VAL A 659 23.55 -8.44 -6.24
CA VAL A 659 24.02 -9.21 -5.07
C VAL A 659 25.34 -9.92 -5.39
N LEU A 660 25.48 -10.59 -6.54
CA LEU A 660 26.76 -11.22 -6.90
C LEU A 660 27.92 -10.21 -6.95
N SER A 661 27.68 -8.99 -7.43
CA SER A 661 28.72 -7.95 -7.50
C SER A 661 29.12 -7.44 -6.11
N ILE A 662 28.18 -7.25 -5.20
CA ILE A 662 28.50 -6.86 -3.81
C ILE A 662 29.24 -8.00 -3.07
N LEU A 663 28.83 -9.26 -3.24
CA LEU A 663 29.40 -10.39 -2.51
C LEU A 663 30.77 -10.86 -3.03
N LEU A 664 31.00 -10.78 -4.35
CA LEU A 664 32.16 -11.43 -4.98
C LEU A 664 33.18 -10.44 -5.59
N ARG A 665 32.86 -9.15 -5.69
CA ARG A 665 33.71 -8.17 -6.41
C ARG A 665 34.15 -6.96 -5.57
N ASN A 666 33.87 -6.95 -4.26
CA ASN A 666 34.30 -5.92 -3.30
C ASN A 666 33.98 -4.49 -3.78
N PRO A 667 32.74 -3.99 -3.56
CA PRO A 667 32.16 -2.87 -4.29
C PRO A 667 32.84 -1.51 -4.06
N TYR A 668 33.76 -1.44 -3.09
CA TYR A 668 34.51 -0.25 -2.75
C TYR A 668 35.68 0.06 -3.72
N HIS A 669 36.15 -0.90 -4.54
CA HIS A 669 37.29 -0.70 -5.45
C HIS A 669 37.00 0.30 -6.59
N HIS A 670 35.74 0.51 -6.92
CA HIS A 670 35.29 1.45 -7.94
C HIS A 670 34.16 2.33 -7.36
N SER A 671 33.92 3.49 -7.95
CA SER A 671 32.73 4.30 -7.61
C SER A 671 31.43 3.70 -8.14
N LEU A 672 31.53 2.87 -9.18
CA LEU A 672 30.43 2.23 -9.89
C LEU A 672 30.65 0.71 -9.84
N PRO A 673 30.06 -0.01 -8.88
CA PRO A 673 30.33 -1.43 -8.63
C PRO A 673 29.71 -2.38 -9.67
N PHE A 674 28.72 -1.91 -10.42
CA PHE A 674 28.01 -2.70 -11.42
C PHE A 674 28.44 -2.30 -12.84
N SER A 675 28.30 -3.19 -13.81
CA SER A 675 28.60 -2.91 -15.22
C SER A 675 27.83 -3.83 -16.17
N ILE A 676 27.36 -3.30 -17.29
CA ILE A 676 26.53 -4.01 -18.27
C ILE A 676 26.87 -3.58 -19.71
N PRO A 677 26.90 -4.48 -20.70
CA PRO A 677 27.09 -4.12 -22.11
C PRO A 677 25.81 -3.51 -22.70
N VAL A 678 25.91 -2.29 -23.21
CA VAL A 678 24.89 -1.65 -24.04
C VAL A 678 25.23 -1.88 -25.51
N HIS A 679 24.29 -2.42 -26.27
CA HIS A 679 24.47 -2.81 -27.66
C HIS A 679 23.96 -1.73 -28.62
N PHE A 680 24.60 -1.67 -29.80
CA PHE A 680 24.30 -0.70 -30.86
C PHE A 680 23.81 -1.42 -32.14
N MET A 681 23.17 -0.69 -33.04
CA MET A 681 22.61 -1.25 -34.28
C MET A 681 23.65 -1.82 -35.26
N ASN A 682 24.92 -1.45 -35.12
CA ASN A 682 26.06 -2.02 -35.85
C ASN A 682 26.66 -3.28 -35.15
N ILE A 683 25.90 -3.96 -34.30
CA ILE A 683 26.28 -5.15 -33.48
C ILE A 683 27.32 -4.85 -32.37
N THR A 684 28.14 -3.79 -32.49
CA THR A 684 29.11 -3.42 -31.45
C THR A 684 28.42 -3.04 -30.13
N TYR A 685 29.16 -3.09 -29.03
CA TYR A 685 28.65 -2.77 -27.69
C TYR A 685 29.66 -1.91 -26.90
N GLN A 686 29.16 -1.18 -25.90
CA GLN A 686 29.98 -0.49 -24.92
C GLN A 686 29.56 -0.88 -23.50
N VAL A 687 30.54 -1.27 -22.67
CA VAL A 687 30.30 -1.54 -21.25
C VAL A 687 30.19 -0.22 -20.49
N VAL A 688 29.07 -0.04 -19.79
CA VAL A 688 28.78 1.13 -18.96
C VAL A 688 28.71 0.68 -17.50
N GLY A 689 29.38 1.43 -16.61
CA GLY A 689 29.36 1.20 -15.18
C GLY A 689 28.25 1.99 -14.50
N PHE A 690 27.71 1.48 -13.40
CA PHE A 690 26.63 2.10 -12.63
C PHE A 690 26.66 1.71 -11.14
N ASP A 691 25.91 2.45 -10.33
CA ASP A 691 25.59 2.17 -8.92
C ASP A 691 24.11 1.84 -8.73
N GLY A 692 23.72 1.42 -7.51
CA GLY A 692 22.35 0.99 -7.22
C GLY A 692 21.26 2.07 -7.30
N SER A 693 21.68 3.33 -7.31
CA SER A 693 20.81 4.52 -7.38
C SER A 693 20.88 5.23 -8.74
N THR A 694 21.61 4.65 -9.70
CA THR A 694 21.83 5.22 -11.03
C THR A 694 20.55 5.21 -11.85
N THR A 695 20.11 6.40 -12.28
CA THR A 695 18.93 6.55 -13.15
C THR A 695 19.24 6.21 -14.60
N VAL A 696 18.20 5.93 -15.38
CA VAL A 696 18.29 5.78 -16.84
C VAL A 696 18.88 7.03 -17.48
N ASP A 697 18.56 8.24 -17.01
CA ASP A 697 19.12 9.49 -17.53
C ASP A 697 20.62 9.68 -17.23
N GLU A 698 21.06 9.38 -16.01
CA GLU A 698 22.49 9.41 -15.62
C GLU A 698 23.30 8.40 -16.45
N PHE A 699 22.78 7.19 -16.59
CA PHE A 699 23.39 6.10 -17.36
C PHE A 699 23.44 6.44 -18.86
N LEU A 700 22.34 6.94 -19.42
CA LEU A 700 22.22 7.37 -20.81
C LEU A 700 23.16 8.54 -21.12
N SER A 701 23.25 9.53 -20.22
CA SER A 701 24.18 10.65 -20.35
C SER A 701 25.64 10.19 -20.32
N THR A 702 25.98 9.29 -19.39
CA THR A 702 27.33 8.68 -19.27
C THR A 702 27.71 7.90 -20.54
N LEU A 703 26.78 7.10 -21.07
CA LEU A 703 26.96 6.39 -22.34
C LEU A 703 27.15 7.38 -23.50
N THR A 704 26.24 8.34 -23.66
CA THR A 704 26.25 9.33 -24.75
C THR A 704 27.56 10.12 -24.78
N GLN A 705 28.10 10.49 -23.60
CA GLN A 705 29.40 11.13 -23.47
C GLN A 705 30.56 10.21 -23.88
N ARG A 706 30.56 8.93 -23.45
CA ARG A 706 31.61 7.95 -23.83
C ARG A 706 31.59 7.63 -25.32
N VAL A 707 30.42 7.61 -25.95
CA VAL A 707 30.26 7.42 -27.40
C VAL A 707 30.57 8.73 -28.17
N GLY A 708 30.65 9.89 -27.51
CA GLY A 708 30.96 11.17 -28.15
C GLY A 708 29.83 11.69 -29.04
N MET A 709 28.59 11.51 -28.59
CA MET A 709 27.37 11.98 -29.27
C MET A 709 26.79 13.21 -28.57
N ARG A 710 25.88 13.94 -29.24
CA ARG A 710 25.13 15.04 -28.62
C ARG A 710 24.19 14.51 -27.53
N LYS A 711 23.93 15.35 -26.52
CA LYS A 711 23.02 15.07 -25.39
C LYS A 711 21.69 14.46 -25.87
N PRO A 712 21.05 13.55 -25.11
CA PRO A 712 19.88 12.79 -25.58
C PRO A 712 18.72 13.63 -26.13
N HIS A 713 18.46 14.81 -25.54
CA HIS A 713 17.42 15.74 -26.01
C HIS A 713 17.74 16.44 -27.35
N LEU A 714 18.98 16.36 -27.85
CA LEU A 714 19.37 16.86 -29.18
C LEU A 714 19.54 15.74 -30.20
N SER A 715 20.07 14.59 -29.78
CA SER A 715 20.32 13.44 -30.65
C SER A 715 19.10 12.53 -30.83
N GLY A 716 18.12 12.57 -29.91
CA GLY A 716 16.92 11.73 -29.95
C GLY A 716 17.15 10.26 -29.64
N PHE A 717 18.36 9.88 -29.19
CA PHE A 717 18.70 8.51 -28.78
C PHE A 717 18.20 8.21 -27.35
N ALA A 718 17.77 6.96 -27.14
CA ALA A 718 17.31 6.46 -25.85
C ALA A 718 17.76 5.01 -25.63
N LEU A 719 17.56 4.52 -24.40
CA LEU A 719 17.79 3.12 -24.02
C LEU A 719 16.50 2.30 -24.15
N PHE A 720 16.67 1.07 -24.60
CA PHE A 720 15.63 0.07 -24.76
C PHE A 720 16.09 -1.25 -24.12
N THR A 721 15.16 -2.10 -23.71
CA THR A 721 15.44 -3.50 -23.30
C THR A 721 14.64 -4.50 -24.11
N ASP A 722 15.15 -5.72 -24.24
CA ASP A 722 14.39 -6.86 -24.76
C ASP A 722 13.29 -7.30 -23.77
N ASP A 723 12.20 -7.88 -24.27
CA ASP A 723 11.17 -8.49 -23.43
C ASP A 723 11.59 -9.91 -22.97
N PRO A 724 11.48 -10.26 -21.67
CA PRO A 724 11.89 -11.57 -21.16
C PRO A 724 11.04 -12.74 -21.68
N SER A 725 9.91 -12.50 -22.35
CA SER A 725 9.19 -13.55 -23.09
C SER A 725 9.88 -13.99 -24.38
N GLY A 726 10.96 -13.33 -24.80
CA GLY A 726 11.73 -13.71 -26.00
C GLY A 726 11.00 -13.45 -27.33
N ARG A 727 9.86 -12.74 -27.28
CA ARG A 727 9.27 -12.11 -28.47
C ARG A 727 10.15 -10.95 -28.90
N ASP A 728 10.14 -10.64 -30.19
CA ASP A 728 10.86 -9.50 -30.77
C ASP A 728 10.14 -8.19 -30.40
N LEU A 729 10.41 -7.73 -29.18
CA LEU A 729 9.66 -6.67 -28.49
C LEU A 729 10.62 -5.85 -27.61
N GLU A 730 10.67 -4.54 -27.86
CA GLU A 730 11.56 -3.61 -27.16
C GLU A 730 10.79 -2.66 -26.24
N HIS A 731 11.29 -2.48 -25.02
CA HIS A 731 10.74 -1.55 -24.03
C HIS A 731 11.61 -0.31 -23.91
N CYS A 732 11.10 0.87 -24.30
CA CYS A 732 11.82 2.13 -24.15
C CYS A 732 11.83 2.56 -22.68
N LEU A 733 13.02 2.78 -22.12
CA LEU A 733 13.18 3.07 -20.69
C LEU A 733 12.85 4.53 -20.35
N GLN A 734 12.17 4.72 -19.22
CA GLN A 734 11.81 6.03 -18.69
C GLN A 734 13.01 6.67 -17.95
N PRO A 735 13.38 7.94 -18.23
CA PRO A 735 14.62 8.55 -17.73
C PRO A 735 14.78 8.56 -16.19
N SER A 736 13.68 8.66 -15.45
CA SER A 736 13.67 8.72 -13.98
C SER A 736 13.81 7.37 -13.26
N VAL A 737 13.64 6.25 -13.97
CA VAL A 737 13.69 4.90 -13.37
C VAL A 737 15.15 4.51 -13.11
N LYS A 738 15.40 3.74 -12.04
CA LYS A 738 16.75 3.23 -11.73
C LYS A 738 17.09 2.02 -12.60
N ILE A 739 18.30 1.96 -13.14
CA ILE A 739 18.76 0.86 -14.00
C ILE A 739 18.63 -0.50 -13.30
N CYS A 740 18.96 -0.56 -12.01
CA CYS A 740 18.81 -1.78 -11.22
C CYS A 740 17.34 -2.24 -11.04
N ASP A 741 16.38 -1.33 -10.96
CA ASP A 741 14.96 -1.70 -10.93
C ASP A 741 14.51 -2.31 -12.25
N VAL A 742 15.00 -1.81 -13.39
CA VAL A 742 14.75 -2.41 -14.71
C VAL A 742 15.28 -3.84 -14.77
N ILE A 743 16.55 -4.05 -14.38
CA ILE A 743 17.19 -5.39 -14.37
C ILE A 743 16.42 -6.35 -13.45
N SER A 744 16.08 -5.92 -12.23
CA SER A 744 15.35 -6.74 -11.25
C SER A 744 13.92 -7.07 -11.70
N LYS A 745 13.19 -6.12 -12.30
CA LYS A 745 11.85 -6.37 -12.86
C LYS A 745 11.90 -7.33 -14.06
N TRP A 746 12.97 -7.27 -14.86
CA TRP A 746 13.20 -8.19 -15.98
C TRP A 746 13.48 -9.62 -15.51
N GLU A 747 14.38 -9.80 -14.54
CA GLU A 747 14.69 -11.11 -13.94
C GLU A 747 13.43 -11.75 -13.30
N GLN A 748 12.59 -10.94 -12.64
CA GLN A 748 11.34 -11.41 -12.04
C GLN A 748 10.35 -11.90 -13.09
N ALA A 749 10.10 -11.11 -14.14
CA ALA A 749 9.21 -11.52 -15.23
C ALA A 749 9.73 -12.75 -16.00
N LEU A 750 11.04 -12.88 -16.22
CA LEU A 750 11.61 -14.09 -16.84
C LEU A 750 11.32 -15.35 -16.00
N LYS A 751 11.41 -15.24 -14.66
CA LYS A 751 11.14 -16.32 -13.71
C LYS A 751 9.65 -16.65 -13.61
N GLU A 752 8.76 -15.66 -13.73
CA GLU A 752 7.31 -15.86 -13.79
C GLU A 752 6.86 -16.58 -15.08
N LEU A 753 7.56 -16.35 -16.19
CA LEU A 753 7.30 -17.01 -17.47
C LEU A 753 7.80 -18.47 -17.53
N HIS A 754 8.84 -18.82 -16.74
CA HIS A 754 9.49 -20.13 -16.77
C HIS A 754 9.54 -20.81 -15.37
N PRO A 755 8.38 -21.00 -14.69
CA PRO A 755 8.35 -21.57 -13.35
C PRO A 755 8.92 -23.01 -13.36
N GLY A 756 9.98 -23.23 -12.57
CA GLY A 756 10.66 -24.52 -12.45
C GLY A 756 11.80 -24.78 -13.43
N LYS A 757 12.02 -23.94 -14.45
CA LYS A 757 13.20 -24.00 -15.32
C LYS A 757 14.17 -22.86 -15.02
N TYR A 758 15.32 -23.18 -14.42
CA TYR A 758 16.35 -22.18 -14.12
C TYR A 758 17.27 -21.95 -15.33
N GLU A 759 16.77 -21.26 -16.36
CA GLU A 759 17.56 -20.83 -17.52
C GLU A 759 18.41 -19.59 -17.17
N GLY A 760 19.34 -19.76 -16.22
CA GLY A 760 20.23 -18.73 -15.67
C GLY A 760 21.28 -18.18 -16.64
N THR A 761 21.12 -18.41 -17.95
CA THR A 761 21.99 -17.96 -19.03
C THR A 761 21.48 -16.69 -19.73
N ARG A 762 20.17 -16.42 -19.74
CA ARG A 762 19.62 -15.22 -20.38
C ARG A 762 19.66 -14.03 -19.41
N ILE A 763 20.32 -12.96 -19.84
CA ILE A 763 20.38 -11.66 -19.15
C ILE A 763 19.66 -10.59 -19.98
N VAL A 764 19.19 -9.54 -19.32
CA VAL A 764 18.59 -8.38 -20.00
C VAL A 764 19.59 -7.72 -20.94
N ARG A 765 19.16 -7.45 -22.17
CA ARG A 765 19.94 -6.76 -23.20
C ARG A 765 19.56 -5.29 -23.25
N LEU A 766 20.48 -4.41 -22.88
CA LEU A 766 20.31 -2.98 -23.16
C LEU A 766 20.70 -2.69 -24.62
N MET A 767 19.81 -1.98 -25.33
CA MET A 767 20.00 -1.46 -26.68
C MET A 767 19.98 0.06 -26.65
N TYR A 768 20.86 0.72 -27.40
CA TYR A 768 20.88 2.18 -27.57
C TYR A 768 20.53 2.54 -29.02
N LYS A 769 19.36 3.16 -29.21
CA LYS A 769 18.69 3.35 -30.51
C LYS A 769 18.13 4.77 -30.64
N SER A 770 17.97 5.25 -31.87
CA SER A 770 17.26 6.50 -32.15
C SER A 770 15.76 6.31 -31.95
N ARG A 771 15.25 6.97 -30.90
CA ARG A 771 13.84 7.01 -30.52
C ARG A 771 13.10 8.09 -31.30
N LEU A 772 13.69 9.29 -31.38
CA LEU A 772 13.16 10.46 -32.07
C LEU A 772 14.16 10.95 -33.12
N CYS A 773 13.66 11.49 -34.22
CA CYS A 773 14.47 12.17 -35.24
C CYS A 773 13.96 13.61 -35.40
N PHE A 774 14.89 14.57 -35.43
CA PHE A 774 14.59 16.00 -35.55
C PHE A 774 15.27 16.55 -36.81
N ARG A 775 14.50 16.87 -37.84
CA ARG A 775 14.94 17.35 -39.16
C ARG A 775 15.71 18.67 -39.03
N ALA A 776 15.27 19.56 -38.12
CA ALA A 776 15.96 20.80 -37.77
C ALA A 776 17.38 20.55 -37.21
N GLN A 777 17.54 19.53 -36.36
CA GLN A 777 18.80 19.20 -35.70
C GLN A 777 19.75 18.34 -36.56
N ALA A 778 19.33 17.90 -37.75
CA ALA A 778 20.10 17.01 -38.62
C ALA A 778 21.45 17.60 -39.08
N LYS A 779 21.58 18.94 -39.14
CA LYS A 779 22.84 19.61 -39.49
C LYS A 779 23.93 19.48 -38.41
N GLY A 780 23.55 19.20 -37.16
CA GLY A 780 24.47 19.06 -36.03
C GLY A 780 24.92 17.63 -35.74
N GLU A 781 24.55 16.65 -36.57
CA GLU A 781 24.78 15.23 -36.31
C GLU A 781 26.26 14.84 -36.29
N THR A 782 26.69 14.19 -35.21
CA THR A 782 28.01 13.55 -35.15
C THR A 782 28.11 12.38 -36.14
N GLU A 783 29.33 12.01 -36.52
CA GLU A 783 29.56 10.87 -37.41
C GLU A 783 29.00 9.55 -36.85
N ARG A 784 29.06 9.36 -35.51
CA ARG A 784 28.47 8.18 -34.85
C ARG A 784 26.94 8.23 -34.78
N GLU A 785 26.33 9.40 -34.61
CA GLU A 785 24.87 9.55 -34.78
C GLU A 785 24.44 9.13 -36.18
N ARG A 786 25.13 9.61 -37.22
CA ARG A 786 24.83 9.25 -38.61
C ARG A 786 25.02 7.75 -38.86
N LEU A 787 26.13 7.16 -38.41
CA LEU A 787 26.41 5.73 -38.56
C LEU A 787 25.33 4.86 -37.92
N LEU A 788 24.99 5.12 -36.64
CA LEU A 788 23.98 4.33 -35.92
C LEU A 788 22.58 4.52 -36.48
N LEU A 789 22.24 5.73 -36.93
CA LEU A 789 20.97 6.01 -37.61
C LEU A 789 20.87 5.26 -38.95
N THR A 790 21.93 5.26 -39.76
CA THR A 790 21.97 4.49 -41.02
C THR A 790 21.76 3.00 -40.78
N TYR A 791 22.41 2.41 -39.77
CA TYR A 791 22.18 1.00 -39.40
C TYR A 791 20.73 0.73 -38.96
N GLN A 792 20.11 1.66 -38.22
CA GLN A 792 18.71 1.51 -37.79
C GLN A 792 17.73 1.64 -38.98
N VAL A 793 17.93 2.63 -39.85
CA VAL A 793 17.11 2.80 -41.06
C VAL A 793 17.26 1.61 -42.00
N ASN A 794 18.46 1.00 -42.09
CA ASN A 794 18.62 -0.21 -42.88
C ASN A 794 17.96 -1.44 -42.25
N ASP A 795 17.79 -1.51 -40.93
CA ASP A 795 16.97 -2.55 -40.29
C ASP A 795 15.48 -2.36 -40.67
N GLU A 796 14.99 -1.11 -40.63
CA GLU A 796 13.65 -0.75 -41.10
C GLU A 796 13.45 -1.08 -42.61
N VAL A 797 14.45 -0.86 -43.48
CA VAL A 797 14.48 -1.32 -44.89
C VAL A 797 14.49 -2.84 -45.01
N HIS A 798 15.33 -3.53 -44.23
CA HIS A 798 15.49 -4.99 -44.29
C HIS A 798 14.21 -5.72 -43.88
N GLN A 799 13.50 -5.20 -42.87
CA GLN A 799 12.18 -5.67 -42.44
C GLN A 799 11.07 -5.34 -43.45
N GLY A 800 11.21 -4.26 -44.23
CA GLY A 800 10.21 -3.76 -45.17
C GLY A 800 9.29 -2.66 -44.61
N HIS A 801 9.64 -2.11 -43.45
CA HIS A 801 8.95 -0.98 -42.83
C HIS A 801 9.34 0.38 -43.45
N PHE A 802 10.47 0.45 -44.17
CA PHE A 802 10.89 1.61 -44.94
C PHE A 802 10.65 1.38 -46.45
N PRO A 803 9.97 2.30 -47.17
CA PRO A 803 9.64 2.09 -48.58
C PRO A 803 10.85 2.29 -49.51
N VAL A 804 11.28 1.19 -50.13
CA VAL A 804 12.27 1.15 -51.21
C VAL A 804 11.72 0.35 -52.40
N ASN A 805 12.19 0.63 -53.61
CA ASN A 805 12.00 -0.28 -54.76
C ASN A 805 13.19 -1.24 -54.88
N LYS A 806 13.10 -2.30 -55.70
CA LYS A 806 14.15 -3.34 -55.83
C LYS A 806 15.53 -2.78 -56.21
N GLU A 807 15.61 -1.74 -57.02
CA GLU A 807 16.89 -1.18 -57.48
C GLU A 807 17.55 -0.33 -56.39
N LEU A 808 16.77 0.55 -55.75
CA LEU A 808 17.22 1.33 -54.60
C LEU A 808 17.59 0.43 -53.42
N ALA A 809 16.83 -0.65 -53.18
CA ALA A 809 17.13 -1.67 -52.17
C ALA A 809 18.50 -2.32 -52.38
N LEU A 810 18.91 -2.52 -53.63
CA LEU A 810 20.21 -3.06 -54.00
C LEU A 810 21.34 -2.04 -53.82
N GLU A 811 21.08 -0.77 -54.15
CA GLU A 811 22.04 0.34 -53.96
C GLU A 811 22.30 0.65 -52.48
N VAL A 812 21.26 0.68 -51.64
CA VAL A 812 21.45 0.86 -50.18
C VAL A 812 22.11 -0.34 -49.53
N ALA A 813 21.85 -1.57 -50.01
CA ALA A 813 22.56 -2.77 -49.56
C ALA A 813 24.04 -2.75 -49.95
N ALA A 814 24.40 -2.24 -51.14
CA ALA A 814 25.78 -2.04 -51.56
C ALA A 814 26.50 -0.99 -50.70
N LEU A 815 25.84 0.13 -50.37
CA LEU A 815 26.37 1.15 -49.45
C LEU A 815 26.63 0.55 -48.06
N MET A 816 25.72 -0.27 -47.52
CA MET A 816 25.94 -0.95 -46.24
C MET A 816 27.06 -2.00 -46.28
N ALA A 817 27.20 -2.72 -47.39
CA ALA A 817 28.29 -3.67 -47.58
C ALA A 817 29.67 -2.97 -47.58
N GLN A 818 29.80 -1.83 -48.29
CA GLN A 818 30.99 -0.98 -48.24
C GLN A 818 31.25 -0.40 -46.83
N VAL A 819 30.21 -0.15 -46.03
CA VAL A 819 30.34 0.33 -44.64
C VAL A 819 30.80 -0.76 -43.66
N GLU A 820 30.30 -2.00 -43.79
CA GLU A 820 30.61 -3.09 -42.84
C GLU A 820 31.81 -3.96 -43.25
N HIS A 821 32.15 -4.00 -44.54
CA HIS A 821 33.20 -4.89 -45.09
C HIS A 821 34.29 -4.15 -45.89
N GLY A 822 34.08 -2.88 -46.27
CA GLY A 822 35.03 -2.12 -47.08
C GLY A 822 34.96 -2.44 -48.58
N ASP A 823 36.06 -2.21 -49.29
CA ASP A 823 36.19 -2.50 -50.73
C ASP A 823 35.95 -3.99 -51.03
N LEU A 824 35.14 -4.29 -52.04
CA LEU A 824 34.95 -5.66 -52.51
C LEU A 824 36.23 -6.20 -53.18
N ASP A 825 36.84 -7.21 -52.57
CA ASP A 825 38.03 -7.90 -53.10
C ASP A 825 37.79 -8.43 -54.52
N ARG A 826 38.61 -7.96 -55.46
CA ARG A 826 38.60 -8.42 -56.85
C ARG A 826 39.46 -9.69 -56.98
N PRO A 827 38.98 -10.78 -57.62
CA PRO A 827 39.83 -11.93 -57.89
C PRO A 827 41.05 -11.50 -58.73
N ALA A 828 42.23 -11.97 -58.34
CA ALA A 828 43.48 -11.61 -58.99
C ALA A 828 43.53 -12.12 -60.44
N PRO A 829 43.99 -11.32 -61.42
CA PRO A 829 44.09 -11.74 -62.82
C PRO A 829 45.34 -12.62 -63.04
N SER A 830 45.26 -13.89 -62.66
CA SER A 830 46.34 -14.87 -62.84
C SER A 830 45.83 -16.21 -63.37
N SER A 831 46.36 -16.62 -64.52
CA SER A 831 46.09 -17.87 -65.27
C SER A 831 44.63 -18.12 -65.71
N ALA A 832 44.44 -18.33 -67.01
CA ALA A 832 43.13 -18.62 -67.60
C ALA A 832 42.81 -20.12 -67.56
N SER A 833 42.22 -20.59 -66.46
CA SER A 833 41.49 -21.86 -66.40
C SER A 833 40.53 -21.92 -65.21
N CYS A 834 39.52 -22.78 -65.31
CA CYS A 834 38.52 -23.11 -64.28
C CYS A 834 37.56 -21.98 -63.83
N SER A 835 36.30 -22.11 -64.25
CA SER A 835 35.18 -21.23 -63.90
C SER A 835 34.62 -21.48 -62.50
N SER A 836 34.88 -20.60 -61.54
CA SER A 836 33.96 -20.32 -60.42
C SER A 836 34.38 -19.03 -59.69
N PRO A 837 33.45 -18.21 -59.16
CA PRO A 837 33.79 -17.17 -58.20
C PRO A 837 34.29 -17.82 -56.91
N GLN A 838 35.31 -17.25 -56.25
CA GLN A 838 35.84 -17.84 -55.02
C GLN A 838 34.76 -17.93 -53.93
N PRO A 839 34.68 -19.05 -53.18
CA PRO A 839 33.58 -19.28 -52.25
C PRO A 839 33.50 -18.24 -51.12
N LYS A 840 34.63 -17.62 -50.74
CA LYS A 840 34.67 -16.55 -49.74
C LYS A 840 33.96 -15.27 -50.21
N THR A 841 34.24 -14.81 -51.43
CA THR A 841 33.59 -13.62 -52.00
C THR A 841 32.09 -13.84 -52.16
N GLN A 842 31.69 -15.03 -52.64
CA GLN A 842 30.27 -15.40 -52.74
C GLN A 842 29.59 -15.46 -51.37
N GLN A 843 30.26 -15.99 -50.34
CA GLN A 843 29.76 -16.01 -48.96
C GLN A 843 29.52 -14.60 -48.40
N ILE A 844 30.45 -13.66 -48.63
CA ILE A 844 30.31 -12.25 -48.21
C ILE A 844 29.16 -11.57 -48.94
N LEU A 845 28.99 -11.79 -50.26
CA LEU A 845 27.86 -11.25 -51.03
C LEU A 845 26.51 -11.79 -50.52
N LEU A 846 26.43 -13.08 -50.21
CA LEU A 846 25.23 -13.70 -49.63
C LEU A 846 24.96 -13.20 -48.19
N GLN A 847 26.00 -12.95 -47.38
CA GLN A 847 25.86 -12.33 -46.06
C GLN A 847 25.36 -10.89 -46.15
N ALA A 848 25.95 -10.06 -47.04
CA ALA A 848 25.53 -8.68 -47.26
C ALA A 848 24.09 -8.58 -47.79
N LEU A 849 23.72 -9.43 -48.77
CA LEU A 849 22.32 -9.58 -49.19
C LEU A 849 21.44 -9.99 -48.00
N GLY A 850 21.83 -11.04 -47.27
CA GLY A 850 21.08 -11.61 -46.15
C GLY A 850 20.81 -10.60 -45.04
N ARG A 851 21.76 -9.69 -44.77
CA ARG A 851 21.74 -8.71 -43.69
C ARG A 851 21.15 -7.35 -44.06
N PHE A 852 21.32 -6.89 -45.30
CA PHE A 852 20.97 -5.50 -45.68
C PHE A 852 19.82 -5.37 -46.69
N TYR A 853 19.65 -6.32 -47.61
CA TYR A 853 18.60 -6.27 -48.63
C TYR A 853 17.25 -6.76 -48.04
N PRO A 854 16.09 -6.19 -48.41
CA PRO A 854 14.78 -6.54 -47.85
C PRO A 854 14.48 -8.05 -47.85
N LYS A 855 13.83 -8.55 -46.79
CA LYS A 855 13.41 -9.95 -46.67
C LYS A 855 12.37 -10.32 -47.74
N HIS A 856 11.31 -9.52 -47.85
CA HIS A 856 10.19 -9.75 -48.78
C HIS A 856 10.60 -9.77 -50.26
N TYR A 857 11.68 -9.08 -50.64
CA TYR A 857 12.22 -9.12 -52.01
C TYR A 857 13.14 -10.32 -52.32
N LYS A 858 13.44 -11.18 -51.34
CA LYS A 858 14.07 -12.50 -51.55
C LYS A 858 13.10 -13.67 -51.35
N GLN A 859 11.89 -13.38 -50.89
CA GLN A 859 10.88 -14.40 -50.64
C GLN A 859 10.54 -15.08 -51.97
N ASP A 860 10.54 -16.41 -51.95
CA ASP A 860 10.31 -17.28 -53.12
C ASP A 860 11.31 -17.13 -54.29
N CYS A 861 12.49 -16.53 -54.06
CA CYS A 861 13.56 -16.49 -55.07
C CYS A 861 14.23 -17.87 -55.29
N SER A 862 14.43 -18.24 -56.55
CA SER A 862 15.19 -19.44 -56.91
C SER A 862 16.71 -19.26 -56.71
N MET A 863 17.46 -20.37 -56.70
CA MET A 863 18.93 -20.33 -56.58
C MET A 863 19.61 -19.53 -57.71
N ASP A 864 19.10 -19.60 -58.93
CA ASP A 864 19.59 -18.79 -60.06
C ASP A 864 19.25 -17.30 -59.91
N GLN A 865 18.07 -16.97 -59.37
CA GLN A 865 17.69 -15.58 -59.07
C GLN A 865 18.51 -15.00 -57.92
N LEU A 866 18.85 -15.81 -56.91
CA LEU A 866 19.77 -15.41 -55.84
C LEU A 866 21.20 -15.22 -56.35
N ARG A 867 21.62 -16.00 -57.37
CA ARG A 867 22.91 -15.78 -58.05
C ARG A 867 22.91 -14.46 -58.81
N ASP A 868 21.93 -14.21 -59.68
CA ASP A 868 21.75 -12.90 -60.38
C ASP A 868 21.77 -11.73 -59.38
N LEU A 869 20.99 -11.81 -58.31
CA LEU A 869 20.92 -10.77 -57.29
C LEU A 869 22.29 -10.53 -56.61
N SER A 870 23.10 -11.59 -56.43
CA SER A 870 24.46 -11.48 -55.87
C SER A 870 25.47 -10.88 -56.85
N GLU A 871 25.39 -11.20 -58.14
CA GLU A 871 26.23 -10.62 -59.20
C GLU A 871 25.88 -9.13 -59.43
N ARG A 872 24.59 -8.80 -59.36
CA ARG A 872 24.11 -7.41 -59.41
C ARG A 872 24.52 -6.61 -58.17
N LEU A 873 24.48 -7.20 -56.96
CA LEU A 873 25.02 -6.56 -55.76
C LEU A 873 26.53 -6.31 -55.91
N ALA A 874 27.30 -7.31 -56.34
CA ALA A 874 28.74 -7.20 -56.57
C ALA A 874 29.07 -6.08 -57.56
N THR A 875 28.28 -5.96 -58.63
CA THR A 875 28.38 -4.87 -59.61
C THR A 875 28.18 -3.51 -58.96
N LYS A 876 27.06 -3.29 -58.24
CA LYS A 876 26.77 -2.02 -57.54
C LYS A 876 27.83 -1.68 -56.48
N TRP A 877 28.30 -2.66 -55.72
CA TRP A 877 29.33 -2.49 -54.69
C TRP A 877 30.69 -2.14 -55.31
N SER A 878 31.09 -2.77 -56.43
CA SER A 878 32.37 -2.48 -57.08
C SER A 878 32.54 -1.03 -57.57
N VAL A 879 31.44 -0.30 -57.76
CA VAL A 879 31.44 1.14 -58.11
C VAL A 879 31.77 2.02 -56.89
N LEU A 880 31.54 1.54 -55.66
CA LEU A 880 31.83 2.26 -54.41
C LEU A 880 33.29 2.14 -53.97
N ARG A 881 34.16 1.51 -54.77
CA ARG A 881 35.55 1.25 -54.43
C ARG A 881 36.31 2.54 -54.06
N GLY A 882 36.97 2.55 -52.91
CA GLY A 882 37.65 3.71 -52.35
C GLY A 882 36.74 4.74 -51.66
N CYS A 883 35.42 4.54 -51.66
CA CYS A 883 34.52 5.36 -50.85
C CYS A 883 34.66 4.96 -49.37
N SER A 884 34.86 5.96 -48.51
CA SER A 884 34.93 5.74 -47.06
C SER A 884 33.55 5.42 -46.47
N ALA A 885 33.53 4.70 -45.34
CA ALA A 885 32.27 4.39 -44.65
C ALA A 885 31.48 5.66 -44.27
N SER A 886 32.16 6.76 -43.92
CA SER A 886 31.52 8.05 -43.62
C SER A 886 30.80 8.64 -44.84
N GLU A 887 31.42 8.54 -46.02
CA GLU A 887 30.87 9.01 -47.28
C GLU A 887 29.69 8.13 -47.74
N CYS A 888 29.80 6.80 -47.60
CA CYS A 888 28.69 5.89 -47.87
C CYS A 888 27.50 6.14 -46.92
N VAL A 889 27.75 6.37 -45.63
CA VAL A 889 26.72 6.80 -44.65
C VAL A 889 26.09 8.13 -45.04
N ARG A 890 26.88 9.11 -45.51
CA ARG A 890 26.38 10.41 -45.97
C ARG A 890 25.49 10.26 -47.20
N ILE A 891 25.90 9.46 -48.18
CA ILE A 891 25.12 9.17 -49.40
C ILE A 891 23.80 8.48 -49.01
N TYR A 892 23.87 7.43 -48.18
CA TYR A 892 22.70 6.69 -47.68
C TYR A 892 21.66 7.64 -47.06
N LEU A 893 22.07 8.44 -46.08
CA LEU A 893 21.16 9.37 -45.40
C LEU A 893 20.64 10.47 -46.34
N THR A 894 21.43 10.90 -47.33
CA THR A 894 21.00 11.88 -48.34
C THR A 894 19.89 11.32 -49.25
N VAL A 895 19.85 10.01 -49.48
CA VAL A 895 18.77 9.35 -50.22
C VAL A 895 17.58 9.05 -49.30
N ALA A 896 17.81 8.46 -48.12
CA ALA A 896 16.76 8.08 -47.19
C ALA A 896 15.93 9.28 -46.70
N ARG A 897 16.57 10.44 -46.47
CA ARG A 897 15.89 11.69 -46.05
C ARG A 897 14.99 12.34 -47.11
N LYS A 898 14.91 11.77 -48.31
CA LYS A 898 13.91 12.16 -49.33
C LYS A 898 12.52 11.60 -49.03
N TRP A 899 12.41 10.57 -48.18
CA TRP A 899 11.11 10.09 -47.71
C TRP A 899 10.55 11.08 -46.67
N PRO A 900 9.34 11.64 -46.84
CA PRO A 900 8.81 12.67 -45.93
C PRO A 900 8.71 12.22 -44.45
N LEU A 901 8.47 10.91 -44.24
CA LEU A 901 8.34 10.27 -42.93
C LEU A 901 9.66 9.65 -42.43
N PHE A 902 10.81 10.05 -42.99
CA PHE A 902 12.13 9.62 -42.49
C PHE A 902 12.25 9.86 -40.97
N GLY A 903 12.54 8.79 -40.23
CA GLY A 903 12.66 8.83 -38.76
C GLY A 903 11.33 8.87 -37.99
N ALA A 904 10.19 8.72 -38.66
CA ALA A 904 8.91 8.48 -38.01
C ALA A 904 8.91 7.10 -37.31
N LYS A 905 8.24 6.99 -36.16
CA LYS A 905 8.01 5.71 -35.50
C LYS A 905 6.67 5.11 -35.92
N LEU A 906 6.76 3.92 -36.51
CA LEU A 906 5.65 3.13 -37.03
C LEU A 906 5.11 2.19 -35.95
N PHE A 907 3.80 2.21 -35.75
CA PHE A 907 3.08 1.32 -34.85
C PHE A 907 1.91 0.66 -35.60
N HIS A 908 1.78 -0.66 -35.48
CA HIS A 908 0.71 -1.43 -36.12
C HIS A 908 -0.58 -1.34 -35.30
N ALA A 909 -1.70 -0.95 -35.90
CA ALA A 909 -2.96 -0.74 -35.20
C ALA A 909 -4.20 -1.11 -36.04
N LYS A 910 -5.37 -1.15 -35.41
CA LYS A 910 -6.68 -1.31 -36.06
C LYS A 910 -7.60 -0.15 -35.70
N PRO A 911 -8.21 0.56 -36.66
CA PRO A 911 -9.12 1.66 -36.37
C PRO A 911 -10.45 1.14 -35.76
N LEU A 912 -11.04 1.93 -34.87
CA LEU A 912 -12.34 1.68 -34.25
C LEU A 912 -13.25 2.92 -34.39
N PRO A 913 -14.53 2.76 -34.81
CA PRO A 913 -15.16 1.51 -35.26
C PRO A 913 -14.60 1.01 -36.59
N LEU A 914 -14.73 -0.30 -36.85
CA LEU A 914 -14.31 -0.91 -38.11
C LEU A 914 -15.12 -0.35 -39.28
N SER A 915 -14.45 0.21 -40.29
CA SER A 915 -15.08 0.70 -41.51
C SER A 915 -15.66 -0.45 -42.34
N SER A 916 -16.79 -0.22 -43.01
CA SER A 916 -17.51 -1.23 -43.80
C SER A 916 -16.82 -1.64 -45.12
N VAL A 917 -15.55 -1.26 -45.31
CA VAL A 917 -14.71 -1.61 -46.47
C VAL A 917 -13.28 -1.85 -45.97
N GLU A 918 -12.84 -3.10 -46.14
CA GLU A 918 -11.47 -3.69 -46.23
C GLU A 918 -10.31 -3.23 -45.33
N GLN A 919 -10.19 -1.96 -44.89
CA GLN A 919 -9.08 -1.42 -44.08
C GLN A 919 -9.10 -1.89 -42.61
N SER A 920 -8.94 -3.21 -42.42
CA SER A 920 -8.96 -3.87 -41.10
C SER A 920 -7.71 -3.61 -40.25
N GLN A 921 -6.66 -3.02 -40.82
CA GLN A 921 -5.36 -2.74 -40.20
C GLN A 921 -4.74 -1.48 -40.84
N VAL A 922 -3.97 -0.71 -40.07
CA VAL A 922 -3.25 0.49 -40.51
C VAL A 922 -1.88 0.59 -39.84
N TRP A 923 -0.98 1.38 -40.43
CA TRP A 923 0.22 1.85 -39.75
C TRP A 923 0.02 3.27 -39.23
N LEU A 924 0.34 3.50 -37.95
CA LEU A 924 0.40 4.83 -37.34
C LEU A 924 1.85 5.30 -37.30
N ALA A 925 2.16 6.38 -38.02
CA ALA A 925 3.49 6.97 -38.09
C ALA A 925 3.54 8.26 -37.28
N VAL A 926 4.36 8.29 -36.24
CA VAL A 926 4.57 9.49 -35.39
C VAL A 926 5.90 10.13 -35.71
N ASN A 927 5.89 11.41 -36.11
CA ASN A 927 7.09 12.18 -36.46
C ASN A 927 7.03 13.61 -35.89
N GLU A 928 8.02 14.45 -36.18
CA GLU A 928 8.04 15.85 -35.70
C GLU A 928 6.88 16.72 -36.21
N ASP A 929 6.24 16.37 -37.33
CA ASP A 929 5.15 17.14 -37.93
C ASP A 929 3.79 16.79 -37.30
N GLY A 930 3.60 15.53 -36.88
CA GLY A 930 2.39 15.04 -36.20
C GLY A 930 2.21 13.51 -36.19
N LEU A 931 0.95 13.08 -36.29
CA LEU A 931 0.52 11.68 -36.42
C LEU A 931 -0.03 11.45 -37.83
N CYS A 932 0.55 10.52 -38.58
CA CYS A 932 0.04 10.09 -39.89
C CYS A 932 -0.54 8.67 -39.82
N VAL A 933 -1.57 8.40 -40.61
CA VAL A 933 -2.15 7.07 -40.82
C VAL A 933 -1.79 6.62 -42.24
N LEU A 934 -1.22 5.43 -42.37
CA LEU A 934 -0.74 4.85 -43.62
C LEU A 934 -1.44 3.51 -43.90
N ASP A 935 -1.52 3.14 -45.17
CA ASP A 935 -2.03 1.83 -45.58
C ASP A 935 -1.16 0.70 -45.04
N TYR A 936 -1.80 -0.39 -44.60
CA TYR A 936 -1.09 -1.56 -44.04
C TYR A 936 -0.30 -2.34 -45.10
N THR A 937 -0.81 -2.44 -46.33
CA THR A 937 -0.20 -3.20 -47.44
C THR A 937 0.92 -2.41 -48.12
N MET A 938 0.83 -1.08 -48.11
CA MET A 938 1.78 -0.20 -48.79
C MET A 938 2.13 1.02 -47.92
N VAL A 939 3.18 0.88 -47.11
CA VAL A 939 3.63 1.90 -46.11
C VAL A 939 3.97 3.27 -46.74
N SER A 940 4.17 3.35 -48.06
CA SER A 940 4.32 4.64 -48.77
C SER A 940 3.00 5.37 -49.05
N HIS A 941 1.85 4.71 -48.90
CA HIS A 941 0.53 5.29 -49.16
C HIS A 941 -0.04 5.96 -47.89
N LEU A 942 0.06 7.29 -47.88
CA LEU A 942 -0.48 8.14 -46.82
C LEU A 942 -2.01 8.28 -46.95
N LEU A 943 -2.75 7.89 -45.92
CA LEU A 943 -4.21 8.02 -45.87
C LEU A 943 -4.63 9.40 -45.30
N VAL A 944 -4.01 9.82 -44.19
CA VAL A 944 -4.29 11.13 -43.54
C VAL A 944 -3.17 11.56 -42.60
N THR A 945 -2.96 12.87 -42.44
CA THR A 945 -2.01 13.49 -41.51
C THR A 945 -2.71 14.42 -40.53
N TYR A 946 -2.46 14.24 -39.24
CA TYR A 946 -2.92 15.10 -38.15
C TYR A 946 -1.72 15.80 -37.50
N SER A 947 -1.54 17.09 -37.81
CA SER A 947 -0.48 17.88 -37.16
C SER A 947 -0.72 18.02 -35.65
N TYR A 948 0.33 18.17 -34.86
CA TYR A 948 0.21 18.44 -33.43
C TYR A 948 -0.59 19.71 -33.09
N GLN A 949 -0.77 20.64 -34.04
CA GLN A 949 -1.65 21.79 -33.89
C GLN A 949 -3.15 21.46 -34.01
N SER A 950 -3.52 20.37 -34.68
CA SER A 950 -4.92 19.91 -34.80
C SER A 950 -5.32 18.93 -33.70
N VAL A 951 -4.38 18.17 -33.13
CA VAL A 951 -4.63 17.26 -32.00
C VAL A 951 -5.08 18.05 -30.77
N ILE A 952 -6.29 17.79 -30.27
CA ILE A 952 -6.88 18.43 -29.08
C ILE A 952 -6.51 17.65 -27.81
N THR A 953 -6.61 16.32 -27.85
CA THR A 953 -6.21 15.46 -26.73
C THR A 953 -5.88 14.04 -27.21
N PHE A 954 -4.97 13.36 -26.51
CA PHE A 954 -4.61 11.97 -26.78
C PHE A 954 -4.26 11.24 -25.48
N GLY A 955 -4.40 9.92 -25.47
CA GLY A 955 -4.11 9.07 -24.31
C GLY A 955 -4.53 7.63 -24.59
N GLY A 956 -4.13 6.70 -23.75
CA GLY A 956 -4.48 5.28 -23.90
C GLY A 956 -5.46 4.79 -22.84
N CYS A 957 -6.17 3.71 -23.13
CA CYS A 957 -6.87 2.90 -22.15
C CYS A 957 -6.63 1.42 -22.49
N ARG A 958 -5.96 0.69 -21.59
CA ARG A 958 -5.45 -0.67 -21.88
C ARG A 958 -4.66 -0.65 -23.21
N ASP A 959 -5.00 -1.54 -24.13
CA ASP A 959 -4.36 -1.68 -25.44
C ASP A 959 -4.88 -0.67 -26.50
N ASP A 960 -5.88 0.16 -26.19
CA ASP A 960 -6.43 1.16 -27.11
C ASP A 960 -5.79 2.56 -26.96
N LEU A 961 -5.53 3.22 -28.08
CA LEU A 961 -5.19 4.66 -28.17
C LEU A 961 -6.42 5.46 -28.59
N MET A 962 -6.68 6.57 -27.88
CA MET A 962 -7.61 7.61 -28.29
C MET A 962 -6.85 8.85 -28.76
N VAL A 963 -7.26 9.43 -29.89
CA VAL A 963 -6.78 10.74 -30.36
C VAL A 963 -8.00 11.57 -30.79
N VAL A 964 -8.17 12.75 -30.22
CA VAL A 964 -9.20 13.71 -30.60
C VAL A 964 -8.55 14.84 -31.39
N VAL A 965 -9.07 15.14 -32.57
CA VAL A 965 -8.52 16.13 -33.52
C VAL A 965 -9.55 17.18 -33.91
N SER A 966 -9.07 18.35 -34.33
CA SER A 966 -9.87 19.42 -34.94
C SER A 966 -9.57 19.52 -36.43
N GLN A 967 -10.51 19.07 -37.26
CA GLN A 967 -10.46 19.31 -38.69
C GLN A 967 -11.09 20.67 -39.05
N THR A 968 -10.59 21.29 -40.12
CA THR A 968 -11.23 22.47 -40.73
C THR A 968 -11.74 22.04 -42.10
N LYS A 969 -13.06 21.91 -42.27
CA LYS A 969 -13.64 21.50 -43.56
C LYS A 969 -13.52 22.65 -44.57
N GLU A 970 -12.93 22.37 -45.73
CA GLU A 970 -12.69 23.39 -46.77
C GLU A 970 -13.98 23.84 -47.48
N GLN A 971 -15.06 23.07 -47.39
CA GLN A 971 -16.35 23.42 -47.98
C GLN A 971 -17.19 24.32 -47.06
N GLY A 972 -17.23 25.62 -47.35
CA GLY A 972 -18.42 26.44 -47.07
C GLY A 972 -18.57 27.01 -45.65
N GLY A 973 -17.48 27.33 -44.96
CA GLY A 973 -17.50 28.16 -43.74
C GLY A 973 -16.77 27.54 -42.56
N GLY A 974 -16.00 28.36 -41.84
CA GLY A 974 -14.97 27.94 -40.87
C GLY A 974 -15.44 27.33 -39.54
N LYS A 975 -16.49 26.50 -39.54
CA LYS A 975 -16.78 25.60 -38.41
C LYS A 975 -15.70 24.52 -38.33
N LYS A 976 -14.85 24.57 -37.31
CA LYS A 976 -13.96 23.45 -36.96
C LYS A 976 -14.81 22.28 -36.48
N SER A 977 -14.69 21.12 -37.13
CA SER A 977 -15.30 19.87 -36.67
C SER A 977 -14.32 19.13 -35.78
N VAL A 978 -14.80 18.67 -34.62
CA VAL A 978 -14.04 17.82 -33.70
C VAL A 978 -14.34 16.35 -34.02
N GLU A 979 -13.30 15.53 -34.04
CA GLU A 979 -13.37 14.11 -34.39
C GLU A 979 -12.62 13.29 -33.33
N LYS A 980 -13.20 12.16 -32.92
CA LYS A 980 -12.60 11.20 -31.98
C LYS A 980 -12.18 9.95 -32.74
N LEU A 981 -10.87 9.74 -32.85
CA LEU A 981 -10.25 8.55 -33.43
C LEU A 981 -9.89 7.59 -32.30
N VAL A 982 -10.11 6.29 -32.52
CA VAL A 982 -9.69 5.22 -31.61
C VAL A 982 -8.95 4.15 -32.41
N PHE A 983 -7.84 3.64 -31.86
CA PHE A 983 -6.98 2.66 -32.50
C PHE A 983 -6.59 1.56 -31.51
N ALA A 984 -6.96 0.31 -31.79
CA ALA A 984 -6.60 -0.85 -30.99
C ALA A 984 -5.22 -1.40 -31.37
N PHE A 985 -4.40 -1.69 -30.37
CA PHE A 985 -3.12 -2.38 -30.53
C PHE A 985 -3.20 -3.86 -30.15
N LEU A 986 -2.15 -4.62 -30.48
CA LEU A 986 -2.02 -6.02 -30.05
C LEU A 986 -1.37 -6.14 -28.66
N LEU A 987 -0.65 -5.12 -28.20
CA LEU A 987 0.11 -5.12 -26.94
C LEU A 987 0.17 -3.71 -26.32
N TYR A 988 -0.17 -3.58 -25.05
CA TYR A 988 -0.09 -2.36 -24.21
C TYR A 988 1.19 -1.52 -24.37
N VAL A 989 2.35 -2.16 -24.59
CA VAL A 989 3.63 -1.46 -24.81
C VAL A 989 3.64 -0.65 -26.11
N GLN A 990 2.88 -1.05 -27.14
CA GLN A 990 2.70 -0.25 -28.36
C GLN A 990 1.91 1.03 -28.05
N THR A 991 0.82 0.90 -27.28
CA THR A 991 -0.02 2.01 -26.80
C THR A 991 0.76 2.99 -25.92
N GLN A 992 1.57 2.49 -24.99
CA GLN A 992 2.52 3.29 -24.21
C GLN A 992 3.58 3.96 -25.11
N GLY A 993 4.15 3.19 -26.04
CA GLY A 993 5.20 3.65 -26.96
C GLY A 993 4.74 4.81 -27.83
N ILE A 994 3.53 4.74 -28.40
CA ILE A 994 2.99 5.78 -29.28
C ILE A 994 2.59 7.03 -28.49
N VAL A 995 1.88 6.90 -27.35
CA VAL A 995 1.52 8.05 -26.49
C VAL A 995 2.76 8.74 -25.95
N PHE A 996 3.75 7.99 -25.46
CA PHE A 996 4.98 8.56 -24.95
C PHE A 996 5.80 9.25 -26.07
N SER A 997 5.77 8.72 -27.30
CA SER A 997 6.45 9.34 -28.46
C SER A 997 5.78 10.66 -28.84
N MET A 998 4.45 10.69 -28.97
CA MET A 998 3.67 11.92 -29.22
C MET A 998 3.94 12.97 -28.14
N TYR A 999 3.90 12.58 -26.86
CA TYR A 999 4.21 13.48 -25.75
C TYR A 999 5.63 14.05 -25.83
N SER A 1000 6.63 13.22 -26.13
CA SER A 1000 8.03 13.67 -26.20
C SER A 1000 8.25 14.71 -27.31
N LEU A 1001 7.62 14.50 -28.47
CA LEU A 1001 7.75 15.39 -29.63
C LEU A 1001 7.05 16.74 -29.39
N LEU A 1002 5.81 16.71 -28.90
CA LEU A 1002 5.11 17.92 -28.44
C LEU A 1002 5.91 18.67 -27.37
N TYR A 1003 6.46 17.98 -26.38
CA TYR A 1003 7.29 18.61 -25.34
C TYR A 1003 8.51 19.31 -25.96
N CYS A 1004 9.24 18.65 -26.85
CA CYS A 1004 10.40 19.24 -27.54
C CYS A 1004 10.04 20.48 -28.38
N GLN A 1005 8.90 20.46 -29.09
CA GLN A 1005 8.39 21.66 -29.78
C GLN A 1005 8.13 22.81 -28.79
N THR A 1006 7.51 22.56 -27.64
CA THR A 1006 7.22 23.64 -26.66
C THR A 1006 8.45 24.25 -25.99
N GLN A 1007 9.60 23.56 -26.04
CA GLN A 1007 10.89 24.02 -25.52
C GLN A 1007 11.77 24.67 -26.60
N GLY A 1008 11.31 24.76 -27.86
CA GLY A 1008 12.09 25.32 -28.96
C GLY A 1008 13.29 24.45 -29.39
N ILE A 1009 13.19 23.13 -29.19
CA ILE A 1009 14.22 22.15 -29.62
C ILE A 1009 14.01 21.74 -31.10
N VAL A 1010 12.78 21.87 -31.58
CA VAL A 1010 12.32 21.57 -32.95
C VAL A 1010 12.01 22.87 -33.68
#